data_AF-A0A381VJK2-F1
#
_entry.id   AF-A0A381VJK2-F1
#
_cell.length_a   1.000
_cell.length_b   1.000
_cell.length_c   1.000
_cell.angle_alpha   90.00
_cell.angle_beta   90.00
_cell.angle_gamma   90.00
#
_symmetry.space_group_name_H-M   'P 1'
#
loop_
_entity.id
_entity.type
_entity.pdbx_description
1 polymer ?
#
loop_
_entity_poly.entity_id
_entity_poly.type
_entity_poly.pdbx_seq_one_letter_code
_entity_poly.pdbx_strand_id
1 'polypeptide(L)'
;MSEPLFQTWASEAEKEKVYDLNNLDGYDGAVYRSQARQQTYIDIETSRSVRPGFNRSDYDAFRPGESVPSKQKRIMAMCMSAYDRVGIIRNVIDLMSDFASQGLVLVHPNKTIEKFYRKWFGQVNGIDRSERFLNYLYRTGNVVVQRRTAKLDRKKEAELRRAAGADLVIQSTKVAKREIPWIYDFLNPVAIDVVDQGMFAVGKPEFHLNLSKYTYQSLLKTSTSNKNAFKTLPTDLQKRINAGDRTIPLDADNTFFYHYKKDDWLLWANPMIYAILDDISMLEKMKLADLAALDGAISSVRLWTLGDFDQKIVPTKAGLNKVRDILASNVGGGTMDLVWGPELQFTESQSQVYKFLGSEKYQPVLTSIYAGLGIPPTLTGAAGASGGYTNNYVSLKTLIERLEYGREVLSQFWRQEIEYVRKAMGFRFPAEIHFDSIILSDEAAQKNLLIQLADRDIISQETLLERFREIPGIERVRVRREGRDRNNDSLAPRKAGPYHNPQHKEDMAKIGVTKDVIDTQEYLEQLGLPYQEAELPDDAPVNAPQEKPSSGPVNDEGRPPFSRDITQRKQKRVLPRSGEATSVTLWAIKAQEKISNVMTPIICSHFSKKDARALSKAEVDQLEYLKLCILTGMKPFIDVTPKLVKKLVEQNTKPSKMFNSIVENKVSSFSSINARKPNTSELRHIHASVYAEISCFW
;
A
#
# COMPACT_ATOMS: atom_id res chain seq x y z
N MET A 1 23.40 39.39 64.90
CA MET A 1 23.66 40.27 63.75
C MET A 1 23.70 39.38 62.52
N SER A 2 22.88 39.64 61.51
CA SER A 2 22.91 38.89 60.24
C SER A 2 24.20 39.20 59.50
N GLU A 3 24.94 38.17 59.08
CA GLU A 3 26.09 38.37 58.19
C GLU A 3 25.66 39.12 56.91
N PRO A 4 26.46 40.06 56.41
CA PRO A 4 26.15 40.80 55.20
C PRO A 4 26.14 39.87 53.98
N LEU A 5 25.16 40.04 53.10
CA LEU A 5 24.95 39.19 51.91
C LEU A 5 26.02 39.38 50.82
N PHE A 6 26.67 40.55 50.82
CA PHE A 6 27.72 40.92 49.88
C PHE A 6 28.87 41.59 50.64
N GLN A 7 30.09 41.36 50.17
CA GLN A 7 31.29 41.99 50.68
C GLN A 7 31.92 42.85 49.58
N THR A 8 32.26 44.09 49.92
CA THR A 8 32.92 45.04 49.02
C THR A 8 34.28 45.42 49.58
N TRP A 9 35.21 45.82 48.71
CA TRP A 9 36.54 46.29 49.12
C TRP A 9 36.87 47.63 48.43
N ALA A 10 37.59 48.49 49.15
CA ALA A 10 38.04 49.78 48.64
C ALA A 10 39.51 49.75 48.22
N SER A 11 40.34 48.96 48.90
CA SER A 11 41.80 48.88 48.73
C SER A 11 42.31 47.51 48.25
N GLU A 12 43.54 47.48 47.70
CA GLU A 12 44.17 46.27 47.16
C GLU A 12 44.52 45.23 48.24
N ALA A 13 44.80 45.68 49.47
CA ALA A 13 45.04 44.79 50.62
C ALA A 13 43.74 44.15 51.17
N GLU A 14 42.60 44.80 50.99
CA GLU A 14 41.29 44.22 51.32
C GLU A 14 40.85 43.20 50.26
N LYS A 15 41.28 43.38 49.01
CA LYS A 15 41.06 42.44 47.91
C LYS A 15 41.72 41.09 48.22
N GLU A 16 43.00 41.07 48.58
CA GLU A 16 43.74 39.82 48.89
C GLU A 16 43.09 39.03 50.04
N LYS A 17 42.61 39.70 51.09
CA LYS A 17 41.89 39.05 52.20
C LYS A 17 40.59 38.37 51.80
N VAL A 18 39.95 38.82 50.71
CA VAL A 18 38.73 38.20 50.17
C VAL A 18 39.06 36.96 49.33
N TYR A 19 40.22 36.94 48.65
CA TYR A 19 40.68 35.80 47.85
C TYR A 19 41.23 34.63 48.69
N ASP A 20 41.74 34.89 49.90
CA ASP A 20 42.37 33.88 50.77
C ASP A 20 41.40 32.88 51.45
N LEU A 21 40.09 32.98 51.21
CA LEU A 21 39.10 32.02 51.71
C LEU A 21 39.09 30.73 50.86
N ASN A 22 40.04 29.84 51.15
CA ASN A 22 40.20 28.46 50.67
C ASN A 22 38.86 27.71 50.42
N ASN A 23 38.37 27.69 49.18
CA ASN A 23 37.24 26.86 48.73
C ASN A 23 37.39 26.40 47.26
N LEU A 24 38.60 25.95 46.89
CA LEU A 24 38.90 25.45 45.53
C LEU A 24 39.28 23.95 45.49
N ASP A 25 38.79 23.14 46.43
CA ASP A 25 39.10 21.70 46.52
C ASP A 25 38.14 20.80 45.71
N GLY A 26 37.62 21.30 44.58
CA GLY A 26 36.53 20.64 43.84
C GLY A 26 36.76 20.40 42.35
N TYR A 27 37.99 20.49 41.85
CA TYR A 27 38.29 20.32 40.42
C TYR A 27 39.18 19.10 40.18
N ASP A 28 38.57 17.93 40.11
CA ASP A 28 39.19 16.78 39.44
C ASP A 28 38.23 16.23 38.38
N GLY A 29 38.48 16.60 37.13
CA GLY A 29 37.71 16.15 35.97
C GLY A 29 38.19 14.76 35.55
N ALA A 30 37.53 13.71 36.03
CA ALA A 30 37.83 12.35 35.62
C ALA A 30 37.45 12.12 34.13
N VAL A 31 38.46 12.05 33.25
CA VAL A 31 38.29 11.61 31.86
C VAL A 31 38.41 10.08 31.80
N TYR A 32 37.27 9.39 31.81
CA TYR A 32 37.23 7.95 31.56
C TYR A 32 37.39 7.66 30.06
N ARG A 33 38.55 7.14 29.63
CA ARG A 33 38.75 6.58 28.28
C ARG A 33 38.32 5.11 28.27
N SER A 34 37.30 4.78 27.48
CA SER A 34 36.93 3.40 27.19
C SER A 34 37.84 2.81 26.10
N GLN A 35 38.47 1.68 26.36
CA GLN A 35 39.21 0.90 25.35
C GLN A 35 38.31 -0.20 24.79
N ALA A 36 38.18 -0.29 23.46
CA ALA A 36 37.75 -1.51 22.79
C ALA A 36 38.71 -1.87 21.64
N ARG A 37 39.05 -3.16 21.57
CA ARG A 37 39.86 -3.90 20.57
C ARG A 37 40.94 -3.08 19.84
N GLN A 38 42.18 -3.24 20.29
CA GLN A 38 43.40 -2.60 19.78
C GLN A 38 43.43 -2.42 18.25
N GLN A 39 43.32 -1.17 17.80
CA GLN A 39 44.16 -0.67 16.70
C GLN A 39 45.09 0.41 17.27
N THR A 40 46.23 -0.05 17.78
CA THR A 40 47.37 0.81 18.13
C THR A 40 48.35 0.80 16.96
N TYR A 41 48.50 1.93 16.26
CA TYR A 41 49.67 2.12 15.41
C TYR A 41 50.79 2.67 16.28
N ILE A 42 51.60 1.76 16.82
CA ILE A 42 52.90 2.03 17.45
C ILE A 42 53.95 1.64 16.38
N ASP A 43 55.01 2.44 16.20
CA ASP A 43 55.95 2.48 15.05
C ASP A 43 55.48 3.26 13.81
N ILE A 44 55.03 4.50 14.02
CA ILE A 44 54.98 5.49 12.93
C ILE A 44 56.29 6.30 12.99
N GLU A 45 56.95 6.47 11.84
CA GLU A 45 58.16 7.30 11.70
C GLU A 45 57.99 8.67 12.40
N THR A 46 59.09 9.23 12.94
CA THR A 46 59.14 10.42 13.83
C THR A 46 58.50 11.73 13.32
N SER A 47 57.86 11.73 12.15
CA SER A 47 57.23 12.90 11.52
C SER A 47 55.90 12.62 10.79
N ARG A 48 55.30 11.45 10.95
CA ARG A 48 53.94 11.16 10.43
C ARG A 48 52.98 10.84 11.58
N SER A 49 51.84 11.52 11.64
CA SER A 49 50.72 11.13 12.51
C SER A 49 49.65 10.44 11.67
N VAL A 50 49.33 9.19 11.95
CA VAL A 50 48.19 8.49 11.35
C VAL A 50 47.12 8.34 12.41
N ARG A 51 45.92 8.89 12.15
CA ARG A 51 44.75 8.62 13.01
C ARG A 51 44.24 7.21 12.70
N PRO A 52 43.99 6.36 13.71
CA PRO A 52 43.36 5.07 13.46
C PRO A 52 41.99 5.29 12.81
N GLY A 53 41.66 4.47 11.81
CA GLY A 53 40.33 4.50 11.20
C GLY A 53 39.27 4.10 12.23
N PHE A 54 38.08 4.70 12.13
CA PHE A 54 36.92 4.30 12.93
C PHE A 54 35.86 3.73 11.98
N ASN A 55 35.85 2.41 11.85
CA ASN A 55 34.96 1.70 10.95
C ASN A 55 33.67 1.27 11.66
N ARG A 56 32.66 0.83 10.89
CA ARG A 56 31.40 0.31 11.45
C ARG A 56 31.64 -0.89 12.37
N SER A 57 32.60 -1.75 12.04
CA SER A 57 33.02 -2.86 12.90
C SER A 57 33.51 -2.43 14.28
N ASP A 58 34.17 -1.28 14.36
CA ASP A 58 34.72 -0.75 15.60
C ASP A 58 33.59 -0.16 16.44
N TYR A 59 32.69 0.60 15.80
CA TYR A 59 31.45 1.08 16.42
C TYR A 59 30.62 -0.09 17.01
N ASP A 60 30.42 -1.14 16.23
CA ASP A 60 29.66 -2.32 16.65
C ASP A 60 30.37 -3.12 17.75
N ALA A 61 31.70 -3.07 17.82
CA ALA A 61 32.47 -3.69 18.90
C ALA A 61 32.27 -2.98 20.26
N PHE A 62 32.13 -1.64 20.26
CA PHE A 62 31.74 -0.89 21.46
C PHE A 62 30.29 -1.14 21.85
N ARG A 63 29.43 -1.49 20.88
CA ARG A 63 27.98 -1.63 21.06
C ARG A 63 27.45 -2.92 20.42
N PRO A 64 27.78 -4.09 20.99
CA PRO A 64 27.43 -5.37 20.38
C PRO A 64 25.91 -5.57 20.25
N GLY A 65 25.11 -4.95 21.12
CA GLY A 65 23.65 -4.98 21.04
C GLY A 65 23.05 -4.22 19.85
N GLU A 66 23.80 -3.31 19.22
CA GLU A 66 23.37 -2.53 18.05
C GLU A 66 23.86 -3.13 16.73
N SER A 67 24.74 -4.13 16.80
CA SER A 67 25.35 -4.76 15.62
C SER A 67 24.36 -5.62 14.85
N VAL A 68 24.38 -5.52 13.52
CA VAL A 68 23.62 -6.43 12.66
C VAL A 68 24.33 -7.80 12.63
N PRO A 69 23.63 -8.91 12.89
CA PRO A 69 24.24 -10.22 12.95
C PRO A 69 24.69 -10.71 11.57
N SER A 70 25.79 -11.46 11.54
CA SER A 70 26.28 -12.15 10.34
C SER A 70 25.85 -13.62 10.25
N LYS A 71 25.47 -14.25 11.37
CA LYS A 71 25.03 -15.65 11.39
C LYS A 71 23.58 -15.78 10.93
N GLN A 72 23.30 -16.65 9.95
CA GLN A 72 21.98 -16.83 9.33
C GLN A 72 20.82 -16.97 10.32
N LYS A 73 20.96 -17.79 11.38
CA LYS A 73 19.89 -17.94 12.39
C LYS A 73 19.63 -16.68 13.20
N ARG A 74 20.69 -15.92 13.51
CA ARG A 74 20.55 -14.62 14.21
C ARG A 74 19.95 -13.57 13.28
N ILE A 75 20.31 -13.60 11.99
CA ILE A 75 19.69 -12.77 10.95
C ILE A 75 18.18 -13.03 10.93
N MET A 76 17.76 -14.29 10.79
CA MET A 76 16.34 -14.65 10.79
C MET A 76 15.62 -14.18 12.05
N ALA A 77 16.22 -14.36 13.24
CA ALA A 77 15.63 -13.91 14.50
C ALA A 77 15.50 -12.38 14.58
N MET A 78 16.52 -11.64 14.11
CA MET A 78 16.47 -10.17 14.10
C MET A 78 15.44 -9.65 13.09
N CYS A 79 15.34 -10.24 11.90
CA CYS A 79 14.29 -9.92 10.92
C CYS A 79 12.88 -10.19 11.48
N MET A 80 12.70 -11.30 12.21
CA MET A 80 11.44 -11.58 12.89
C MET A 80 11.10 -10.52 13.94
N SER A 81 12.08 -10.05 14.72
CA SER A 81 11.88 -8.97 15.69
C SER A 81 11.61 -7.62 15.02
N ALA A 82 12.24 -7.34 13.87
CA ALA A 82 12.04 -6.11 13.12
C ALA A 82 10.61 -6.03 12.57
N TYR A 83 10.07 -7.14 12.03
CA TYR A 83 8.66 -7.24 11.64
C TYR A 83 7.71 -6.96 12.81
N ASP A 84 8.06 -7.36 14.03
CA ASP A 84 7.19 -7.16 15.19
C ASP A 84 7.23 -5.75 15.78
N ARG A 85 8.37 -5.05 15.64
CA ARG A 85 8.60 -3.72 16.22
C ARG A 85 8.32 -2.58 15.24
N VAL A 86 8.67 -2.75 13.96
CA VAL A 86 8.63 -1.68 12.97
C VAL A 86 7.37 -1.78 12.13
N GLY A 87 6.43 -0.86 12.37
CA GLY A 87 5.12 -0.86 11.69
C GLY A 87 5.20 -0.78 10.16
N ILE A 88 6.20 -0.08 9.61
CA ILE A 88 6.40 0.01 8.16
C ILE A 88 6.64 -1.39 7.56
N ILE A 89 7.52 -2.17 8.17
CA ILE A 89 7.88 -3.51 7.69
C ILE A 89 6.68 -4.45 7.76
N ARG A 90 5.95 -4.40 8.89
CA ARG A 90 4.74 -5.22 9.08
C ARG A 90 3.71 -4.94 7.99
N ASN A 91 3.35 -3.68 7.81
CA ASN A 91 2.35 -3.28 6.82
C ASN A 91 2.75 -3.69 5.40
N VAL A 92 4.03 -3.55 5.06
CA VAL A 92 4.56 -3.93 3.75
C VAL A 92 4.46 -5.44 3.52
N ILE A 93 4.90 -6.24 4.48
CA ILE A 93 4.92 -7.71 4.34
C ILE A 93 3.51 -8.27 4.33
N ASP A 94 2.62 -7.76 5.18
CA ASP A 94 1.22 -8.18 5.23
C ASP A 94 0.53 -7.83 3.90
N LEU A 95 0.73 -6.60 3.39
CA LEU A 95 0.23 -6.18 2.08
C LEU A 95 0.73 -7.07 0.94
N MET A 96 2.03 -7.39 0.91
CA MET A 96 2.60 -8.27 -0.12
C MET A 96 2.01 -9.69 -0.03
N SER A 97 1.77 -10.19 1.17
CA SER A 97 1.22 -11.53 1.41
C SER A 97 -0.25 -11.61 1.00
N ASP A 98 -1.03 -10.57 1.31
CA ASP A 98 -2.44 -10.44 0.94
C ASP A 98 -2.60 -10.37 -0.58
N PHE A 99 -1.86 -9.48 -1.26
CA PHE A 99 -1.95 -9.37 -2.72
C PHE A 99 -1.45 -10.63 -3.46
N ALA A 100 -0.42 -11.28 -2.94
CA ALA A 100 0.10 -12.50 -3.55
C ALA A 100 -0.86 -13.69 -3.35
N SER A 101 -1.57 -13.79 -2.22
CA SER A 101 -2.54 -14.87 -1.95
C SER A 101 -3.94 -14.64 -2.55
N GLN A 102 -4.25 -13.40 -2.95
CA GLN A 102 -5.56 -13.03 -3.50
C GLN A 102 -5.94 -13.85 -4.74
N GLY A 103 -7.20 -14.31 -4.77
CA GLY A 103 -7.79 -14.99 -5.94
C GLY A 103 -7.35 -16.43 -6.13
N LEU A 104 -6.71 -17.04 -5.13
CA LEU A 104 -6.26 -18.43 -5.20
C LEU A 104 -7.46 -19.39 -5.21
N VAL A 105 -7.67 -20.06 -6.35
CA VAL A 105 -8.75 -21.03 -6.55
C VAL A 105 -8.21 -22.28 -7.26
N LEU A 106 -8.67 -23.45 -6.82
CA LEU A 106 -8.42 -24.71 -7.52
C LEU A 106 -9.48 -24.97 -8.58
N VAL A 107 -9.02 -25.21 -9.81
CA VAL A 107 -9.85 -25.48 -10.98
C VAL A 107 -9.46 -26.82 -11.61
N HIS A 108 -10.43 -27.50 -12.22
CA HIS A 108 -10.18 -28.82 -12.82
C HIS A 108 -11.11 -29.05 -14.03
N PRO A 109 -10.65 -29.77 -15.09
CA PRO A 109 -11.47 -30.11 -16.27
C PRO A 109 -12.70 -30.98 -16.00
N ASN A 110 -12.88 -31.47 -14.79
CA ASN A 110 -14.08 -32.19 -14.35
C ASN A 110 -14.69 -31.47 -13.14
N LYS A 111 -15.96 -31.02 -13.28
CA LYS A 111 -16.71 -30.25 -12.28
C LYS A 111 -16.84 -30.97 -10.94
N THR A 112 -16.87 -32.30 -10.95
CA THR A 112 -17.03 -33.11 -9.74
C THR A 112 -15.75 -33.12 -8.90
N ILE A 113 -14.62 -33.35 -9.56
CA ILE A 113 -13.27 -33.30 -8.96
C ILE A 113 -12.94 -31.85 -8.54
N GLU A 114 -13.36 -30.84 -9.32
CA GLU A 114 -13.24 -29.43 -8.95
C GLU A 114 -13.95 -29.13 -7.63
N LYS A 115 -15.20 -29.60 -7.44
CA LYS A 115 -15.93 -29.47 -6.17
C LYS A 115 -15.21 -30.17 -5.01
N PHE A 116 -14.63 -31.35 -5.24
CA PHE A 116 -13.84 -32.06 -4.24
C PHE A 116 -12.63 -31.22 -3.79
N TYR A 117 -11.81 -30.73 -4.73
CA TYR A 117 -10.64 -29.93 -4.41
C TYR A 117 -11.00 -28.62 -3.71
N ARG A 118 -12.10 -27.95 -4.09
CA ARG A 118 -12.57 -26.75 -3.39
C ARG A 118 -12.99 -27.03 -1.95
N LYS A 119 -13.71 -28.13 -1.69
CA LYS A 119 -14.07 -28.55 -0.33
C LYS A 119 -12.84 -28.92 0.50
N TRP A 120 -11.91 -29.69 -0.08
CA TRP A 120 -10.66 -30.04 0.57
C TRP A 120 -9.83 -28.80 0.90
N PHE A 121 -9.71 -27.86 -0.05
CA PHE A 121 -8.98 -26.61 0.13
C PHE A 121 -9.59 -25.75 1.25
N GLY A 122 -10.92 -25.72 1.35
CA GLY A 122 -11.61 -25.10 2.50
C GLY A 122 -11.32 -25.82 3.82
N GLN A 123 -11.29 -27.15 3.83
CA GLN A 123 -11.04 -27.96 5.02
C GLN A 123 -9.62 -27.78 5.60
N VAL A 124 -8.62 -27.57 4.75
CA VAL A 124 -7.22 -27.32 5.16
C VAL A 124 -6.94 -25.84 5.43
N ASN A 125 -7.95 -24.96 5.37
CA ASN A 125 -7.83 -23.51 5.40
C ASN A 125 -6.82 -22.98 4.38
N GLY A 126 -6.88 -23.46 3.14
CA GLY A 126 -5.86 -23.23 2.12
C GLY A 126 -5.58 -21.74 1.83
N ILE A 127 -6.58 -20.86 1.94
CA ILE A 127 -6.40 -19.41 1.75
C ILE A 127 -5.51 -18.83 2.88
N ASP A 128 -5.88 -19.06 4.14
CA ASP A 128 -5.10 -18.62 5.31
C ASP A 128 -3.69 -19.22 5.31
N ARG A 129 -3.56 -20.52 4.99
CA ARG A 129 -2.24 -21.16 4.88
C ARG A 129 -1.39 -20.56 3.77
N SER A 130 -2.00 -20.09 2.69
CA SER A 130 -1.28 -19.43 1.59
C SER A 130 -0.79 -18.04 1.97
N GLU A 131 -1.61 -17.25 2.64
CA GLU A 131 -1.19 -15.96 3.21
C GLU A 131 -0.03 -16.16 4.19
N ARG A 132 -0.17 -17.10 5.14
CA ARG A 132 0.89 -17.41 6.12
C ARG A 132 2.17 -17.92 5.47
N PHE A 133 2.06 -18.75 4.44
CA PHE A 133 3.21 -19.22 3.67
C PHE A 133 3.98 -18.03 3.07
N LEU A 134 3.28 -17.11 2.41
CA LEU A 134 3.87 -15.92 1.79
C LEU A 134 4.42 -14.96 2.85
N ASN A 135 3.73 -14.79 3.97
CA ASN A 135 4.17 -13.99 5.09
C ASN A 135 5.51 -14.48 5.63
N TYR A 136 5.62 -15.79 5.91
CA TYR A 136 6.89 -16.38 6.32
C TYR A 136 7.96 -16.28 5.23
N LEU A 137 7.59 -16.48 3.96
CA LEU A 137 8.54 -16.38 2.85
C LEU A 137 9.20 -14.99 2.80
N TYR A 138 8.42 -13.91 2.92
CA TYR A 138 8.94 -12.53 2.90
C TYR A 138 9.59 -12.14 4.23
N ARG A 139 9.05 -12.58 5.37
CA ARG A 139 9.55 -12.24 6.72
C ARG A 139 10.86 -12.95 7.07
N THR A 140 10.91 -14.26 6.90
CA THR A 140 12.03 -15.11 7.35
C THR A 140 12.90 -15.61 6.20
N GLY A 141 12.51 -15.37 4.95
CA GLY A 141 13.19 -15.90 3.76
C GLY A 141 13.10 -17.42 3.62
N ASN A 142 12.57 -18.11 4.62
CA ASN A 142 12.62 -19.57 4.74
C ASN A 142 11.32 -20.04 5.36
N VAL A 143 10.60 -20.91 4.65
CA VAL A 143 9.35 -21.50 5.10
C VAL A 143 9.58 -22.99 5.29
N VAL A 144 9.30 -23.47 6.50
CA VAL A 144 9.31 -24.91 6.78
C VAL A 144 7.89 -25.36 7.06
N VAL A 145 7.40 -26.26 6.21
CA VAL A 145 6.04 -26.78 6.28
C VAL A 145 6.10 -28.24 6.66
N GLN A 146 5.44 -28.59 7.76
CA GLN A 146 5.21 -29.99 8.14
C GLN A 146 3.78 -30.36 7.79
N ARG A 147 3.62 -31.38 6.95
CA ARG A 147 2.32 -31.94 6.60
C ARG A 147 1.90 -33.00 7.62
N ARG A 148 0.64 -32.93 8.05
CA ARG A 148 -0.05 -34.03 8.72
C ARG A 148 -1.12 -34.59 7.81
N THR A 149 -1.03 -35.89 7.58
CA THR A 149 -1.96 -36.64 6.77
C THR A 149 -3.07 -37.23 7.63
N ALA A 150 -4.23 -37.45 7.03
CA ALA A 150 -5.33 -38.18 7.64
C ALA A 150 -5.87 -39.21 6.64
N LYS A 151 -6.17 -40.41 7.15
CA LYS A 151 -6.86 -41.44 6.38
C LYS A 151 -8.35 -41.13 6.36
N LEU A 152 -8.93 -41.00 5.17
CA LEU A 152 -10.35 -40.78 5.01
C LEU A 152 -11.15 -42.05 5.32
N ASP A 153 -12.13 -41.93 6.20
CA ASP A 153 -13.15 -42.97 6.39
C ASP A 153 -14.07 -43.03 5.16
N ARG A 154 -14.58 -44.22 4.84
CA ARG A 154 -15.41 -44.49 3.65
C ARG A 154 -16.67 -43.61 3.63
N LYS A 155 -17.21 -43.24 4.80
CA LYS A 155 -18.36 -42.32 4.92
C LYS A 155 -18.00 -40.87 4.61
N LYS A 156 -16.89 -40.36 5.14
CA LYS A 156 -16.39 -39.01 4.86
C LYS A 156 -15.89 -38.88 3.42
N GLU A 157 -15.23 -39.91 2.90
CA GLU A 157 -14.93 -40.06 1.48
C GLU A 157 -16.21 -39.99 0.67
N ALA A 158 -17.25 -40.76 1.03
CA ALA A 158 -18.54 -40.71 0.36
C ALA A 158 -19.30 -39.39 0.56
N GLU A 159 -18.96 -38.54 1.53
CA GLU A 159 -19.55 -37.20 1.72
C GLU A 159 -18.85 -36.16 0.84
N LEU A 160 -17.52 -36.17 0.87
CA LEU A 160 -16.68 -35.39 -0.04
C LEU A 160 -16.93 -35.81 -1.50
N ARG A 161 -17.20 -37.10 -1.72
CA ARG A 161 -17.62 -37.68 -3.01
C ARG A 161 -19.13 -37.64 -3.25
N ARG A 162 -20.05 -37.50 -2.28
CA ARG A 162 -21.51 -37.43 -2.58
C ARG A 162 -21.86 -36.20 -3.43
N ALA A 163 -20.94 -35.26 -3.53
CA ALA A 163 -20.96 -34.19 -4.53
C ALA A 163 -20.54 -34.64 -5.96
N ALA A 164 -20.32 -35.94 -6.21
CA ALA A 164 -19.65 -36.52 -7.38
C ALA A 164 -19.97 -38.03 -7.62
N GLY A 165 -20.58 -38.40 -8.75
CA GLY A 165 -20.72 -39.80 -9.19
C GLY A 165 -19.86 -40.10 -10.43
N ALA A 166 -18.61 -40.54 -10.26
CA ALA A 166 -17.77 -40.96 -11.39
C ALA A 166 -16.77 -42.07 -11.03
N ASP A 167 -16.60 -43.01 -11.96
CA ASP A 167 -15.75 -44.20 -11.89
C ASP A 167 -14.24 -43.90 -11.98
N LEU A 168 -13.46 -44.70 -11.25
CA LEU A 168 -12.01 -44.58 -11.10
C LEU A 168 -11.27 -45.59 -12.00
N VAL A 169 -10.27 -45.12 -12.74
CA VAL A 169 -9.26 -45.98 -13.39
C VAL A 169 -7.98 -45.92 -12.55
N ILE A 170 -7.54 -47.07 -12.05
CA ILE A 170 -6.49 -47.20 -11.03
C ILE A 170 -5.12 -47.40 -11.71
N GLN A 171 -4.15 -46.56 -11.36
CA GLN A 171 -2.72 -46.88 -11.50
C GLN A 171 -2.08 -46.93 -10.10
N SER A 172 -1.25 -47.94 -9.84
CA SER A 172 -0.65 -48.21 -8.54
C SER A 172 0.53 -47.29 -8.25
N THR A 173 0.51 -46.58 -7.10
CA THR A 173 1.63 -45.76 -6.63
C THR A 173 1.89 -45.96 -5.13
N LYS A 174 3.15 -45.71 -4.70
CA LYS A 174 3.71 -45.85 -3.34
C LYS A 174 3.01 -45.06 -2.21
N VAL A 175 1.98 -44.28 -2.52
CA VAL A 175 1.22 -43.48 -1.53
C VAL A 175 0.12 -44.34 -0.94
N ALA A 176 -0.04 -44.31 0.39
CA ALA A 176 -1.11 -45.04 1.05
C ALA A 176 -2.49 -44.60 0.53
N LYS A 177 -3.31 -45.57 0.10
CA LYS A 177 -4.63 -45.29 -0.46
C LYS A 177 -5.50 -44.53 0.55
N ARG A 178 -6.16 -43.47 0.10
CA ARG A 178 -7.08 -42.61 0.89
C ARG A 178 -6.43 -41.80 2.01
N GLU A 179 -5.12 -41.64 1.97
CA GLU A 179 -4.42 -40.76 2.89
C GLU A 179 -4.18 -39.41 2.22
N ILE A 180 -4.84 -38.36 2.71
CA ILE A 180 -4.72 -37.01 2.16
C ILE A 180 -4.16 -36.04 3.20
N PRO A 181 -3.52 -34.93 2.78
CA PRO A 181 -3.10 -33.88 3.68
C PRO A 181 -4.32 -33.25 4.35
N TRP A 182 -4.24 -33.07 5.67
CA TRP A 182 -5.33 -32.51 6.47
C TRP A 182 -4.95 -31.23 7.21
N ILE A 183 -3.70 -31.16 7.71
CA ILE A 183 -3.18 -30.00 8.44
C ILE A 183 -1.77 -29.71 7.93
N TYR A 184 -1.48 -28.42 7.75
CA TYR A 184 -0.14 -27.91 7.52
C TYR A 184 0.31 -27.09 8.72
N ASP A 185 1.41 -27.49 9.33
CA ASP A 185 2.04 -26.78 10.43
C ASP A 185 3.28 -26.05 9.92
N PHE A 186 3.35 -24.74 10.17
CA PHE A 186 4.55 -23.96 9.88
C PHE A 186 5.50 -24.03 11.08
N LEU A 187 6.69 -24.58 10.85
CA LEU A 187 7.73 -24.67 11.87
C LEU A 187 8.62 -23.43 11.83
N ASN A 188 9.05 -22.96 13.00
CA ASN A 188 9.98 -21.85 13.07
C ASN A 188 11.37 -22.27 12.55
N PRO A 189 11.89 -21.67 11.46
CA PRO A 189 13.18 -22.05 10.88
C PRO A 189 14.37 -21.85 11.83
N VAL A 190 14.28 -20.91 12.78
CA VAL A 190 15.36 -20.69 13.78
C VAL A 190 15.51 -21.88 14.71
N ALA A 191 14.40 -22.58 15.00
CA ALA A 191 14.39 -23.76 15.85
C ALA A 191 14.90 -25.02 15.14
N ILE A 192 15.22 -24.97 13.84
CA ILE A 192 15.62 -26.16 13.08
C ILE A 192 17.13 -26.18 12.90
N ASP A 193 17.78 -27.20 13.45
CA ASP A 193 19.20 -27.49 13.33
C ASP A 193 19.47 -28.57 12.27
N VAL A 194 20.69 -28.58 11.71
CA VAL A 194 21.17 -29.63 10.81
C VAL A 194 22.24 -30.41 11.57
N VAL A 195 22.14 -31.74 11.56
CA VAL A 195 23.04 -32.62 12.34
C VAL A 195 24.46 -32.58 11.81
N ASP A 196 24.61 -32.65 10.49
CA ASP A 196 25.92 -32.68 9.83
C ASP A 196 25.96 -31.69 8.66
N GLN A 197 26.80 -30.67 8.81
CA GLN A 197 27.04 -29.67 7.76
C GLN A 197 27.84 -30.25 6.59
N GLY A 198 28.60 -31.34 6.79
CA GLY A 198 29.33 -32.03 5.72
C GLY A 198 28.40 -32.75 4.73
N MET A 199 27.29 -33.31 5.22
CA MET A 199 26.27 -33.92 4.37
C MET A 199 25.51 -32.91 3.52
N PHE A 200 25.50 -31.62 3.87
CA PHE A 200 24.85 -30.59 3.04
C PHE A 200 25.53 -30.44 1.66
N ALA A 201 26.84 -30.71 1.57
CA ALA A 201 27.60 -30.55 0.33
C ALA A 201 27.53 -31.77 -0.61
N VAL A 202 27.24 -32.98 -0.09
CA VAL A 202 27.38 -34.25 -0.85
C VAL A 202 26.17 -35.19 -0.69
N GLY A 203 25.33 -35.01 0.34
CA GLY A 203 24.24 -35.92 0.71
C GLY A 203 22.90 -35.24 1.01
N LYS A 204 21.95 -36.00 1.57
CA LYS A 204 20.64 -35.46 2.03
C LYS A 204 20.77 -34.99 3.48
N PRO A 205 20.59 -33.69 3.77
CA PRO A 205 20.72 -33.18 5.13
C PRO A 205 19.60 -33.70 6.04
N GLU A 206 19.96 -34.16 7.24
CA GLU A 206 19.00 -34.51 8.30
C GLU A 206 18.73 -33.30 9.19
N PHE A 207 17.45 -32.95 9.31
CA PHE A 207 17.01 -31.79 10.09
C PHE A 207 16.45 -32.22 11.45
N HIS A 208 16.76 -31.46 12.49
CA HIS A 208 16.24 -31.66 13.83
C HIS A 208 15.54 -30.39 14.32
N LEU A 209 14.37 -30.55 14.91
CA LEU A 209 13.67 -29.50 15.63
C LEU A 209 14.21 -29.42 17.06
N ASN A 210 14.74 -28.26 17.41
CA ASN A 210 15.25 -27.93 18.73
C ASN A 210 14.11 -27.38 19.59
N LEU A 211 13.75 -28.10 20.66
CA LEU A 211 12.71 -27.69 21.58
C LEU A 211 13.22 -26.59 22.51
N SER A 212 12.43 -25.52 22.64
CA SER A 212 12.69 -24.50 23.66
C SER A 212 12.67 -25.12 25.06
N LYS A 213 13.47 -24.58 25.98
CA LYS A 213 13.49 -25.02 27.40
C LYS A 213 12.08 -25.00 28.01
N TYR A 214 11.28 -23.99 27.66
CA TYR A 214 9.90 -23.86 28.12
C TYR A 214 9.01 -24.96 27.55
N THR A 215 9.08 -25.22 26.24
CA THR A 215 8.30 -26.29 25.58
C THR A 215 8.66 -27.67 26.15
N TYR A 216 9.96 -27.96 26.29
CA TYR A 216 10.45 -29.19 26.88
C TYR A 216 9.94 -29.36 28.32
N GLN A 217 10.05 -28.32 29.15
CA GLN A 217 9.52 -28.34 30.51
C GLN A 217 8.00 -28.45 30.53
N SER A 218 7.27 -27.88 29.58
CA SER A 218 5.81 -27.94 29.50
C SER A 218 5.31 -29.33 29.06
N LEU A 219 6.09 -30.03 28.23
CA LEU A 219 5.83 -31.43 27.86
C LEU A 219 6.09 -32.39 29.01
N LEU A 220 7.09 -32.11 29.86
CA LEU A 220 7.41 -32.91 31.05
C LEU A 220 6.58 -32.53 32.29
N LYS A 221 6.26 -31.25 32.49
CA LYS A 221 5.48 -30.75 33.62
C LYS A 221 4.00 -30.94 33.31
N THR A 222 3.52 -32.06 33.81
CA THR A 222 2.18 -32.63 33.71
C THR A 222 1.11 -31.80 34.44
N SER A 223 1.06 -30.47 34.29
CA SER A 223 -0.02 -29.64 34.85
C SER A 223 -1.27 -29.77 33.99
N THR A 224 -2.20 -30.60 34.47
CA THR A 224 -3.63 -30.83 34.17
C THR A 224 -4.15 -30.73 32.72
N SER A 225 -3.73 -29.79 31.88
CA SER A 225 -4.13 -29.65 30.47
C SER A 225 -3.21 -30.42 29.49
N ASN A 226 -1.91 -30.49 29.77
CA ASN A 226 -0.91 -31.08 28.86
C ASN A 226 -0.70 -32.60 29.00
N LYS A 227 -1.39 -33.27 29.93
CA LYS A 227 -1.26 -34.74 30.10
C LYS A 227 -1.65 -35.51 28.84
N ASN A 228 -2.54 -34.94 28.03
CA ASN A 228 -3.02 -35.54 26.79
C ASN A 228 -2.03 -35.34 25.64
N ALA A 229 -1.36 -34.18 25.57
CA ALA A 229 -0.42 -33.86 24.48
C ALA A 229 0.83 -34.76 24.49
N PHE A 230 1.40 -35.04 25.66
CA PHE A 230 2.55 -35.95 25.76
C PHE A 230 2.18 -37.39 25.37
N LYS A 231 0.99 -37.86 25.76
CA LYS A 231 0.49 -39.21 25.42
C LYS A 231 0.16 -39.38 23.94
N THR A 232 -0.15 -38.29 23.23
CA THR A 232 -0.40 -38.33 21.77
C THR A 232 0.88 -38.41 20.93
N LEU A 233 2.06 -38.22 21.53
CA LEU A 233 3.33 -38.35 20.81
C LEU A 233 3.68 -39.82 20.54
N PRO A 234 4.38 -40.15 19.44
CA PRO A 234 4.95 -41.47 19.21
C PRO A 234 5.80 -41.96 20.39
N THR A 235 5.76 -43.26 20.65
CA THR A 235 6.46 -43.90 21.78
C THR A 235 7.98 -43.70 21.74
N ASP A 236 8.56 -43.56 20.54
CA ASP A 236 9.97 -43.22 20.36
C ASP A 236 10.29 -41.81 20.88
N LEU A 237 9.49 -40.80 20.49
CA LEU A 237 9.68 -39.42 20.97
C LEU A 237 9.45 -39.30 22.47
N GLN A 238 8.49 -40.04 23.04
CA GLN A 238 8.28 -40.06 24.49
C GLN A 238 9.52 -40.57 25.23
N LYS A 239 10.15 -41.64 24.75
CA LYS A 239 11.39 -42.18 25.35
C LYS A 239 12.53 -41.18 25.26
N ARG A 240 12.71 -40.53 24.11
CA ARG A 240 13.77 -39.53 23.90
C ARG A 240 13.60 -38.29 24.77
N ILE A 241 12.38 -37.75 24.86
CA ILE A 241 12.07 -36.60 25.72
C ILE A 241 12.33 -36.94 27.19
N ASN A 242 11.94 -38.15 27.64
CA ASN A 242 12.22 -38.65 28.98
C ASN A 242 13.72 -38.88 29.23
N ALA A 243 14.48 -39.27 28.20
CA ALA A 243 15.93 -39.46 28.28
C ALA A 243 16.72 -38.14 28.39
N GLY A 244 16.08 -36.99 28.17
CA GLY A 244 16.73 -35.68 28.22
C GLY A 244 16.93 -35.00 26.87
N ASP A 245 16.64 -35.70 25.76
CA ASP A 245 16.86 -35.18 24.42
C ASP A 245 15.87 -34.06 24.09
N ARG A 246 16.41 -32.90 23.71
CA ARG A 246 15.63 -31.72 23.30
C ARG A 246 15.49 -31.60 21.78
N THR A 247 16.08 -32.52 21.04
CA THR A 247 16.10 -32.51 19.57
C THR A 247 15.17 -33.59 19.04
N ILE A 248 14.19 -33.20 18.23
CA ILE A 248 13.28 -34.13 17.54
C ILE A 248 13.72 -34.22 16.07
N PRO A 249 14.05 -35.40 15.53
CA PRO A 249 14.33 -35.53 14.11
C PRO A 249 13.08 -35.21 13.31
N LEU A 250 13.24 -34.41 12.26
CA LEU A 250 12.16 -34.10 11.33
C LEU A 250 12.11 -35.18 10.25
N ASP A 251 10.89 -35.63 9.95
CA ASP A 251 10.65 -36.59 8.88
C ASP A 251 10.82 -35.89 7.52
N ALA A 252 11.75 -36.39 6.70
CA ALA A 252 12.08 -35.83 5.40
C ALA A 252 10.94 -35.96 4.37
N ASP A 253 10.05 -36.95 4.53
CA ASP A 253 8.95 -37.18 3.58
C ASP A 253 7.74 -36.27 3.84
N ASN A 254 7.63 -35.75 5.07
CA ASN A 254 6.51 -34.91 5.50
C ASN A 254 6.91 -33.46 5.80
N THR A 255 8.20 -33.13 5.73
CA THR A 255 8.71 -31.79 5.96
C THR A 255 9.27 -31.20 4.68
N PHE A 256 8.78 -30.01 4.32
CA PHE A 256 9.17 -29.29 3.12
C PHE A 256 9.85 -27.98 3.46
N PHE A 257 10.87 -27.65 2.67
CA PHE A 257 11.65 -26.43 2.82
C PHE A 257 11.50 -25.58 1.56
N TYR A 258 11.00 -24.36 1.72
CA TYR A 258 10.92 -23.37 0.65
C TYR A 258 11.74 -22.15 1.03
N HIS A 259 12.43 -21.58 0.05
CA HIS A 259 13.37 -20.50 0.28
C HIS A 259 13.12 -19.35 -0.68
N TYR A 260 13.32 -18.13 -0.19
CA TYR A 260 13.26 -16.90 -0.98
C TYR A 260 14.65 -16.60 -1.55
N LYS A 261 14.83 -16.75 -2.87
CA LYS A 261 16.08 -16.41 -3.59
C LYS A 261 17.36 -16.89 -2.87
N LYS A 262 17.39 -18.18 -2.53
CA LYS A 262 18.51 -18.83 -1.85
C LYS A 262 19.68 -19.02 -2.81
N ASP A 263 20.88 -18.69 -2.36
CA ASP A 263 22.12 -19.09 -3.04
C ASP A 263 22.45 -20.56 -2.74
N ASP A 264 22.91 -21.30 -3.74
CA ASP A 264 23.13 -22.77 -3.64
C ASP A 264 24.15 -23.16 -2.55
N TRP A 265 25.13 -22.30 -2.26
CA TRP A 265 26.15 -22.55 -1.23
C TRP A 265 25.70 -22.21 0.20
N LEU A 266 24.56 -21.54 0.37
CA LEU A 266 24.02 -21.19 1.69
C LEU A 266 23.09 -22.30 2.19
N LEU A 267 23.02 -22.51 3.50
CA LEU A 267 22.07 -23.46 4.09
C LEU A 267 20.64 -22.88 4.09
N TRP A 268 20.51 -21.63 4.54
CA TRP A 268 19.26 -20.87 4.58
C TRP A 268 19.33 -19.67 3.63
N ALA A 269 18.18 -19.24 3.11
CA ALA A 269 18.08 -17.96 2.41
C ALA A 269 18.18 -16.78 3.39
N ASN A 270 18.71 -15.66 2.90
CA ASN A 270 18.68 -14.41 3.64
C ASN A 270 17.32 -13.72 3.43
N PRO A 271 16.60 -13.33 4.51
CA PRO A 271 15.33 -12.60 4.37
C PRO A 271 15.53 -11.25 3.69
N MET A 272 14.52 -10.75 2.96
CA MET A 272 14.59 -9.42 2.33
C MET A 272 14.79 -8.28 3.34
N ILE A 273 14.30 -8.43 4.57
CA ILE A 273 14.50 -7.46 5.66
C ILE A 273 16.00 -7.32 6.00
N TYR A 274 16.83 -8.33 5.75
CA TYR A 274 18.25 -8.30 6.13
C TYR A 274 18.99 -7.11 5.50
N ALA A 275 18.69 -6.80 4.23
CA ALA A 275 19.34 -5.73 3.49
C ALA A 275 19.03 -4.31 4.03
N ILE A 276 17.96 -4.15 4.82
CA ILE A 276 17.53 -2.86 5.37
C ILE A 276 17.70 -2.77 6.89
N LEU A 277 18.26 -3.79 7.56
CA LEU A 277 18.42 -3.80 9.02
C LEU A 277 19.29 -2.65 9.52
N ASP A 278 20.31 -2.26 8.77
CA ASP A 278 21.17 -1.12 9.10
C ASP A 278 20.40 0.20 9.04
N ASP A 279 19.57 0.39 8.00
CA ASP A 279 18.73 1.59 7.86
C ASP A 279 17.65 1.65 8.95
N ILE A 280 17.09 0.50 9.34
CA ILE A 280 16.15 0.40 10.47
C ILE A 280 16.84 0.81 11.78
N SER A 281 18.04 0.28 12.03
CA SER A 281 18.83 0.64 13.22
C SER A 281 19.15 2.14 13.22
N MET A 282 19.48 2.71 12.07
CA MET A 282 19.70 4.14 11.91
C MET A 282 18.43 4.95 12.22
N LEU A 283 17.27 4.53 11.71
CA LEU A 283 16.00 5.18 11.96
C LEU A 283 15.61 5.14 13.45
N GLU A 284 15.79 4.01 14.11
CA GLU A 284 15.56 3.89 15.56
C GLU A 284 16.51 4.79 16.36
N LYS A 285 17.79 4.88 15.97
CA LYS A 285 18.77 5.79 16.58
C LYS A 285 18.42 7.25 16.39
N MET A 286 17.93 7.64 15.22
CA MET A 286 17.51 9.02 14.98
C MET A 286 16.30 9.40 15.84
N LYS A 287 15.34 8.48 16.00
CA LYS A 287 14.20 8.69 16.91
C LYS A 287 14.66 8.79 18.37
N LEU A 288 15.59 7.94 18.79
CA LEU A 288 16.16 8.00 20.14
C LEU A 288 16.93 9.30 20.35
N ALA A 289 17.71 9.74 19.36
CA ALA A 289 18.42 11.01 19.40
C ALA A 289 17.45 12.19 19.52
N ASP A 290 16.28 12.13 18.89
CA ASP A 290 15.26 13.17 19.03
C ASP A 290 14.61 13.18 20.41
N LEU A 291 14.32 12.01 20.97
CA LEU A 291 13.85 11.91 22.36
C LEU A 291 14.90 12.48 23.32
N ALA A 292 16.17 12.10 23.16
CA ALA A 292 17.26 12.61 23.98
C ALA A 292 17.51 14.12 23.79
N ALA A 293 17.33 14.64 22.57
CA ALA A 293 17.45 16.06 22.29
C ALA A 293 16.28 16.86 22.87
N LEU A 294 15.07 16.31 22.90
CA LEU A 294 13.92 16.89 23.57
C LEU A 294 14.11 16.90 25.09
N ASP A 295 14.63 15.80 25.67
CA ASP A 295 14.99 15.75 27.09
C ASP A 295 16.07 16.80 27.42
N GLY A 296 17.07 16.97 26.54
CA GLY A 296 18.07 18.02 26.64
C GLY A 296 17.49 19.44 26.49
N ALA A 297 16.46 19.62 25.65
CA ALA A 297 15.79 20.91 25.49
C ALA A 297 14.95 21.28 26.73
N ILE A 298 14.34 20.28 27.40
CA ILE A 298 13.60 20.47 28.64
C ILE A 298 14.56 20.81 29.80
N SER A 299 15.74 20.19 29.79
CA SER A 299 16.77 20.36 30.83
C SER A 299 17.78 21.45 30.50
N SER A 300 17.32 22.71 30.45
CA SER A 300 18.24 23.83 30.35
C SER A 300 18.92 24.12 31.69
N VAL A 301 20.23 24.34 31.64
CA VAL A 301 21.01 24.77 32.81
C VAL A 301 21.04 26.27 32.81
N ARG A 302 20.41 26.89 33.80
CA ARG A 302 20.48 28.33 34.00
C ARG A 302 21.59 28.64 34.98
N LEU A 303 22.39 29.62 34.60
CA LEU A 303 23.49 30.06 35.40
C LEU A 303 23.18 31.41 36.06
N TRP A 304 23.33 31.45 37.38
CA TRP A 304 23.24 32.67 38.15
C TRP A 304 24.62 33.06 38.66
N THR A 305 25.23 34.06 38.01
CA THR A 305 26.44 34.73 38.49
C THR A 305 26.05 35.71 39.60
N LEU A 306 26.60 35.53 40.81
CA LEU A 306 26.45 36.52 41.88
C LEU A 306 27.73 37.33 42.07
N GLY A 307 27.56 38.64 42.17
CA GLY A 307 28.67 39.58 42.31
C GLY A 307 29.29 39.96 40.96
N ASP A 308 30.16 40.94 41.00
CA ASP A 308 30.85 41.48 39.85
C ASP A 308 32.20 42.04 40.32
N PHE A 309 33.29 41.54 39.73
CA PHE A 309 34.64 41.98 40.06
C PHE A 309 34.90 43.41 39.63
N ASP A 310 34.27 43.88 38.54
CA ASP A 310 34.44 45.24 38.04
C ASP A 310 33.81 46.27 38.98
N GLN A 311 32.70 45.89 39.62
CA GLN A 311 32.01 46.70 40.64
C GLN A 311 32.51 46.45 42.06
N LYS A 312 33.52 45.58 42.25
CA LYS A 312 34.12 45.19 43.54
C LYS A 312 33.11 44.59 44.53
N ILE A 313 32.19 43.75 44.05
CA ILE A 313 31.16 43.10 44.86
C ILE A 313 31.35 41.58 44.78
N VAL A 314 31.67 40.92 45.90
CA VAL A 314 31.76 39.46 45.98
C VAL A 314 30.68 38.91 46.91
N PRO A 315 29.97 37.85 46.53
CA PRO A 315 28.92 37.26 47.36
C PRO A 315 29.52 36.52 48.57
N THR A 316 28.87 36.62 49.72
CA THR A 316 29.24 35.81 50.90
C THR A 316 28.54 34.45 50.87
N LYS A 317 29.02 33.47 51.65
CA LYS A 317 28.42 32.13 51.76
C LYS A 317 26.94 32.19 52.16
N ALA A 318 26.57 33.13 53.04
CA ALA A 318 25.18 33.39 53.41
C ALA A 318 24.33 33.94 52.26
N GLY A 319 24.91 34.82 51.43
CA GLY A 319 24.27 35.35 50.21
C GLY A 319 24.03 34.26 49.15
N LEU A 320 25.03 33.42 48.89
CA LEU A 320 24.92 32.28 47.97
C LEU A 320 23.85 31.29 48.42
N ASN A 321 23.83 30.93 49.70
CA ASN A 321 22.82 30.00 50.24
C ASN A 321 21.41 30.58 50.19
N LYS A 322 21.21 31.86 50.51
CA LYS A 322 19.89 32.49 50.45
C LYS A 322 19.32 32.55 49.02
N VAL A 323 20.16 32.85 48.03
CA VAL A 323 19.73 32.86 46.62
C VAL A 323 19.50 31.44 46.10
N ARG A 324 20.35 30.49 46.50
CA ARG A 324 20.12 29.06 46.23
C ARG A 324 18.79 28.57 46.79
N ASP A 325 18.42 28.97 48.01
CA ASP A 325 17.17 28.57 48.65
C ASP A 325 15.95 29.23 47.98
N ILE A 326 16.05 30.49 47.55
CA ILE A 326 14.99 31.18 46.78
C ILE A 326 14.77 30.49 45.42
N LEU A 327 15.84 30.12 44.73
CA LEU A 327 15.77 29.42 43.43
C LEU A 327 15.23 27.99 43.60
N ALA A 328 15.70 27.27 44.62
CA ALA A 328 15.20 25.93 44.96
C ALA A 328 13.71 25.94 45.38
N SER A 329 13.22 27.05 45.93
CA SER A 329 11.79 27.21 46.28
C SER A 329 10.87 27.52 45.09
N ASN A 330 11.43 27.93 43.94
CA ASN A 330 10.70 28.33 42.72
C ASN A 330 10.96 27.38 41.53
N VAL A 331 10.90 26.07 41.75
CA VAL A 331 11.08 25.05 40.70
C VAL A 331 9.83 24.91 39.81
N GLY A 332 9.66 25.87 38.91
CA GLY A 332 8.79 25.73 37.74
C GLY A 332 9.53 25.01 36.60
N GLY A 333 9.39 23.69 36.52
CA GLY A 333 9.62 22.89 35.30
C GLY A 333 11.05 22.80 34.76
N GLY A 334 11.74 21.70 35.08
CA GLY A 334 12.81 21.12 34.23
C GLY A 334 14.18 21.80 34.21
N THR A 335 14.30 23.06 34.62
CA THR A 335 15.59 23.79 34.60
C THR A 335 16.46 23.50 35.83
N MET A 336 17.77 23.34 35.62
CA MET A 336 18.75 23.18 36.70
C MET A 336 19.45 24.51 36.95
N ASP A 337 19.28 25.09 38.13
CA ASP A 337 19.92 26.35 38.50
C ASP A 337 21.27 26.10 39.19
N LEU A 338 22.36 26.55 38.56
CA LEU A 338 23.70 26.57 39.16
C LEU A 338 24.02 28.00 39.61
N VAL A 339 24.37 28.14 40.89
CA VAL A 339 24.67 29.42 41.54
C VAL A 339 26.15 29.49 41.88
N TRP A 340 26.86 30.49 41.38
CA TRP A 340 28.31 30.61 41.59
C TRP A 340 28.82 32.06 41.68
N GLY A 341 30.10 32.22 42.02
CA GLY A 341 30.79 33.51 42.09
C GLY A 341 31.21 34.08 40.73
N PRO A 342 31.72 35.33 40.69
CA PRO A 342 32.05 36.01 39.44
C PRO A 342 33.33 35.47 38.74
N GLU A 343 34.02 34.47 39.33
CA GLU A 343 35.23 33.87 38.73
C GLU A 343 35.00 32.98 37.51
N LEU A 344 33.76 32.52 37.26
CA LEU A 344 33.42 31.63 36.16
C LEU A 344 32.43 32.30 35.19
N GLN A 345 32.83 32.44 33.93
CA GLN A 345 31.95 32.82 32.83
C GLN A 345 31.47 31.56 32.10
N PHE A 346 30.18 31.26 32.17
CA PHE A 346 29.56 30.22 31.34
C PHE A 346 29.03 30.85 30.07
N THR A 347 29.40 30.29 28.93
CA THR A 347 28.64 30.49 27.70
C THR A 347 27.59 29.39 27.66
N GLU A 348 26.32 29.76 27.85
CA GLU A 348 25.22 28.81 27.74
C GLU A 348 25.34 28.08 26.40
N SER A 349 25.55 26.76 26.44
CA SER A 349 25.49 25.93 25.25
C SER A 349 24.01 25.78 24.88
N GLN A 350 23.41 26.84 24.32
CA GLN A 350 22.09 26.75 23.70
C GLN A 350 22.23 25.83 22.50
N SER A 351 21.97 24.54 22.72
CA SER A 351 21.84 23.60 21.62
C SER A 351 20.65 24.08 20.79
N GLN A 352 20.89 24.37 19.51
CA GLN A 352 19.84 24.78 18.59
C GLN A 352 19.00 23.55 18.19
N VAL A 353 18.32 22.95 19.17
CA VAL A 353 17.60 21.67 19.05
C VAL A 353 16.60 21.72 17.89
N TYR A 354 15.97 22.88 17.68
CA TYR A 354 15.05 23.10 16.56
C TYR A 354 15.68 22.89 15.17
N LYS A 355 17.00 23.05 15.00
CA LYS A 355 17.69 22.78 13.72
C LYS A 355 17.83 21.29 13.43
N PHE A 356 17.83 20.45 14.47
CA PHE A 356 18.05 19.01 14.34
C PHE A 356 16.76 18.20 14.32
N LEU A 357 15.62 18.75 14.75
CA LEU A 357 14.31 18.09 14.78
C LEU A 357 13.54 18.14 13.43
N GLY A 358 14.17 18.61 12.35
CA GLY A 358 13.55 18.66 11.03
C GLY A 358 13.15 17.27 10.51
N SER A 359 12.04 17.20 9.76
CA SER A 359 11.58 15.95 9.14
C SER A 359 12.48 15.49 7.98
N GLU A 360 13.22 16.42 7.37
CA GLU A 360 14.05 16.20 6.17
C GLU A 360 15.11 15.10 6.37
N LYS A 361 15.66 14.97 7.57
CA LYS A 361 16.67 13.93 7.88
C LYS A 361 16.11 12.50 7.77
N TYR A 362 14.82 12.31 8.04
CA TYR A 362 14.20 10.98 7.99
C TYR A 362 13.92 10.53 6.56
N GLN A 363 13.75 11.48 5.65
CA GLN A 363 13.42 11.21 4.26
C GLN A 363 14.41 10.27 3.55
N PRO A 364 15.75 10.48 3.60
CA PRO A 364 16.69 9.57 2.96
C PRO A 364 16.64 8.16 3.55
N VAL A 365 16.56 8.03 4.89
CA VAL A 365 16.54 6.72 5.56
C VAL A 365 15.25 5.96 5.23
N LEU A 366 14.11 6.63 5.29
CA LEU A 366 12.83 6.04 4.87
C LEU A 366 12.85 5.65 3.39
N THR A 367 13.45 6.47 2.53
CA THR A 367 13.60 6.15 1.10
C THR A 367 14.45 4.90 0.90
N SER A 368 15.57 4.75 1.63
CA SER A 368 16.40 3.53 1.61
C SER A 368 15.63 2.30 2.07
N ILE A 369 14.84 2.40 3.14
CA ILE A 369 13.98 1.31 3.63
C ILE A 369 12.97 0.91 2.56
N TYR A 370 12.24 1.86 1.98
CA TYR A 370 11.25 1.57 0.93
C TYR A 370 11.89 0.99 -0.33
N ALA A 371 13.02 1.55 -0.76
CA ALA A 371 13.78 1.06 -1.91
C ALA A 371 14.32 -0.37 -1.67
N GLY A 372 14.83 -0.65 -0.47
CA GLY A 372 15.31 -1.98 -0.08
C GLY A 372 14.18 -3.02 -0.01
N LEU A 373 13.01 -2.64 0.51
CA LEU A 373 11.79 -3.45 0.43
C LEU A 373 11.27 -3.61 -1.01
N GLY A 374 11.72 -2.74 -1.92
CA GLY A 374 11.28 -2.66 -3.31
C GLY A 374 9.86 -2.17 -3.46
N ILE A 375 9.40 -1.33 -2.53
CA ILE A 375 8.12 -0.63 -2.64
C ILE A 375 8.40 0.79 -3.11
N PRO A 376 7.77 1.21 -4.22
CA PRO A 376 7.87 2.58 -4.69
C PRO A 376 7.38 3.56 -3.62
N PRO A 377 8.11 4.65 -3.33
CA PRO A 377 7.68 5.69 -2.37
C PRO A 377 6.33 6.33 -2.74
N THR A 378 5.92 6.21 -4.00
CA THR A 378 4.64 6.70 -4.54
C THR A 378 3.44 5.91 -4.01
N LEU A 379 3.62 4.63 -3.62
CA LEU A 379 2.57 3.81 -3.02
C LEU A 379 2.40 4.07 -1.51
N THR A 380 3.42 4.63 -0.86
CA THR A 380 3.46 4.81 0.60
C THR A 380 2.99 6.20 1.03
N GLY A 381 2.53 7.03 0.09
CA GLY A 381 1.97 8.36 0.37
C GLY A 381 3.00 9.37 0.89
N ALA A 382 4.30 9.18 0.61
CA ALA A 382 5.33 10.12 1.02
C ALA A 382 5.07 11.49 0.35
N ALA A 383 4.61 12.45 1.17
CA ALA A 383 4.29 13.80 0.74
C ALA A 383 5.54 14.45 0.12
N GLY A 384 5.49 14.73 -1.18
CA GLY A 384 6.59 15.31 -1.96
C GLY A 384 7.02 14.48 -3.17
N ALA A 385 6.74 13.17 -3.18
CA ALA A 385 7.05 12.28 -4.31
C ALA A 385 5.87 12.14 -5.30
N SER A 386 5.31 13.28 -5.75
CA SER A 386 4.33 13.33 -6.85
C SER A 386 5.04 13.05 -8.19
N GLY A 387 5.56 11.83 -8.36
CA GLY A 387 6.07 11.37 -9.65
C GLY A 387 4.92 11.23 -10.65
N GLY A 388 5.12 11.73 -11.87
CA GLY A 388 4.14 11.60 -12.96
C GLY A 388 3.70 10.14 -13.17
N TYR A 389 2.45 9.94 -13.60
CA TYR A 389 1.78 8.64 -13.76
C TYR A 389 2.62 7.56 -14.48
N THR A 390 3.52 7.95 -15.38
CA THR A 390 4.41 7.05 -16.13
C THR A 390 5.53 6.42 -15.28
N ASN A 391 6.11 7.16 -14.33
CA ASN A 391 7.12 6.61 -13.41
C ASN A 391 6.50 5.69 -12.35
N ASN A 392 5.22 5.92 -12.02
CA ASN A 392 4.48 5.04 -11.12
C ASN A 392 4.27 3.67 -11.80
N TYR A 393 4.03 3.59 -13.10
CA TYR A 393 3.82 2.32 -13.79
C TYR A 393 5.04 1.37 -13.75
N VAL A 394 6.24 1.87 -14.04
CA VAL A 394 7.47 1.03 -14.03
C VAL A 394 7.75 0.50 -12.63
N SER A 395 7.58 1.35 -11.62
CA SER A 395 7.82 1.02 -10.22
C SER A 395 6.75 0.07 -9.65
N LEU A 396 5.51 0.12 -10.15
CA LEU A 396 4.49 -0.88 -9.86
C LEU A 396 4.79 -2.22 -10.54
N LYS A 397 5.32 -2.23 -11.76
CA LYS A 397 5.66 -3.45 -12.48
C LYS A 397 6.70 -4.29 -11.72
N THR A 398 7.73 -3.66 -11.18
CA THR A 398 8.76 -4.39 -10.40
C THR A 398 8.19 -4.98 -9.11
N LEU A 399 7.21 -4.34 -8.48
CA LEU A 399 6.48 -4.91 -7.35
C LEU A 399 5.65 -6.14 -7.77
N ILE A 400 4.93 -6.05 -8.91
CA ILE A 400 4.17 -7.19 -9.45
C ILE A 400 5.08 -8.39 -9.71
N GLU A 401 6.24 -8.18 -10.36
CA GLU A 401 7.20 -9.27 -10.63
C GLU A 401 7.69 -9.95 -9.34
N ARG A 402 7.86 -9.19 -8.24
CA ARG A 402 8.18 -9.76 -6.93
C ARG A 402 7.03 -10.57 -6.34
N LEU A 403 5.80 -10.09 -6.45
CA LEU A 403 4.60 -10.81 -6.00
C LEU A 403 4.36 -12.08 -6.82
N GLU A 404 4.64 -12.04 -8.13
CA GLU A 404 4.58 -13.20 -9.02
C GLU A 404 5.61 -14.27 -8.65
N TYR A 405 6.82 -13.87 -8.25
CA TYR A 405 7.80 -14.80 -7.70
C TYR A 405 7.27 -15.51 -6.45
N GLY A 406 6.67 -14.76 -5.51
CA GLY A 406 6.03 -15.36 -4.34
C GLY A 406 4.91 -16.33 -4.71
N ARG A 407 4.06 -15.96 -5.69
CA ARG A 407 3.00 -16.82 -6.23
C ARG A 407 3.55 -18.10 -6.86
N GLU A 408 4.67 -18.05 -7.56
CA GLU A 408 5.26 -19.25 -8.15
C GLU A 408 5.80 -20.20 -7.07
N VAL A 409 6.48 -19.70 -6.04
CA VAL A 409 6.94 -20.53 -4.91
C VAL A 409 5.75 -21.15 -4.16
N LEU A 410 4.69 -20.37 -3.93
CA LEU A 410 3.44 -20.88 -3.34
C LEU A 410 2.77 -21.92 -4.27
N SER A 411 2.80 -21.71 -5.57
CA SER A 411 2.26 -22.64 -6.57
C SER A 411 3.03 -23.95 -6.57
N GLN A 412 4.35 -23.92 -6.42
CA GLN A 412 5.17 -25.13 -6.29
C GLN A 412 4.75 -25.96 -5.07
N PHE A 413 4.53 -25.30 -3.92
CA PHE A 413 4.00 -25.96 -2.73
C PHE A 413 2.66 -26.64 -2.99
N TRP A 414 1.66 -25.89 -3.48
CA TRP A 414 0.33 -26.45 -3.72
C TRP A 414 0.30 -27.48 -4.85
N ARG A 415 1.11 -27.35 -5.92
CA ARG A 415 1.22 -28.35 -7.00
C ARG A 415 1.70 -29.70 -6.45
N GLN A 416 2.70 -29.70 -5.58
CA GLN A 416 3.19 -30.93 -4.94
C GLN A 416 2.09 -31.60 -4.09
N GLU A 417 1.34 -30.82 -3.32
CA GLU A 417 0.25 -31.34 -2.49
C GLU A 417 -0.96 -31.82 -3.31
N ILE A 418 -1.33 -31.10 -4.38
CA ILE A 418 -2.39 -31.51 -5.30
C ILE A 418 -2.02 -32.83 -5.99
N GLU A 419 -0.76 -33.01 -6.36
CA GLU A 419 -0.28 -34.26 -6.94
C GLU A 419 -0.29 -35.41 -5.91
N TYR A 420 0.06 -35.13 -4.66
CA TYR A 420 -0.09 -36.12 -3.58
C TYR A 420 -1.56 -36.57 -3.44
N VAL A 421 -2.50 -35.62 -3.40
CA VAL A 421 -3.94 -35.90 -3.37
C VAL A 421 -4.39 -36.67 -4.61
N ARG A 422 -3.90 -36.30 -5.80
CA ARG A 422 -4.21 -36.99 -7.07
C ARG A 422 -3.84 -38.47 -6.97
N LYS A 423 -2.63 -38.77 -6.50
CA LYS A 423 -2.11 -40.14 -6.32
C LYS A 423 -2.88 -40.91 -5.24
N ALA A 424 -3.20 -40.27 -4.12
CA ALA A 424 -3.94 -40.89 -3.01
C ALA A 424 -5.41 -41.23 -3.37
N MET A 425 -6.04 -40.39 -4.20
CA MET A 425 -7.44 -40.52 -4.60
C MET A 425 -7.64 -41.24 -5.94
N GLY A 426 -6.59 -41.40 -6.75
CA GLY A 426 -6.64 -42.05 -8.05
C GLY A 426 -7.27 -41.18 -9.15
N PHE A 427 -7.14 -39.86 -9.06
CA PHE A 427 -7.64 -38.97 -10.12
C PHE A 427 -6.73 -39.02 -11.34
N ARG A 428 -7.34 -39.01 -12.54
CA ARG A 428 -6.60 -39.08 -13.81
C ARG A 428 -5.71 -37.85 -14.03
N PHE A 429 -6.24 -36.65 -13.75
CA PHE A 429 -5.53 -35.38 -13.91
C PHE A 429 -5.46 -34.64 -12.56
N PRO A 430 -4.38 -33.87 -12.29
CA PRO A 430 -4.30 -32.98 -11.13
C PRO A 430 -5.20 -31.76 -11.33
N ALA A 431 -5.60 -31.11 -10.23
CA ALA A 431 -6.17 -29.77 -10.30
C ALA A 431 -5.10 -28.74 -10.65
N GLU A 432 -5.53 -27.67 -11.30
CA GLU A 432 -4.70 -26.52 -11.63
C GLU A 432 -5.01 -25.37 -10.69
N ILE A 433 -3.99 -24.56 -10.43
CA ILE A 433 -4.09 -23.40 -9.55
C ILE A 433 -4.37 -22.19 -10.43
N HIS A 434 -5.43 -21.47 -10.10
CA HIS A 434 -5.79 -20.21 -10.73
C HIS A 434 -5.64 -19.08 -9.71
N PHE A 435 -5.10 -17.94 -10.14
CA PHE A 435 -4.99 -16.72 -9.34
C PHE A 435 -5.79 -15.60 -10.00
N ASP A 436 -6.25 -14.63 -9.21
CA ASP A 436 -6.82 -13.41 -9.78
C ASP A 436 -5.74 -12.56 -10.46
N SER A 437 -6.17 -11.79 -11.46
CA SER A 437 -5.34 -10.76 -12.09
C SER A 437 -5.11 -9.61 -11.10
N ILE A 438 -3.86 -9.21 -10.94
CA ILE A 438 -3.51 -8.00 -10.20
C ILE A 438 -3.65 -6.84 -11.19
N ILE A 439 -4.70 -6.02 -11.04
CA ILE A 439 -5.02 -4.94 -11.99
C ILE A 439 -4.46 -3.61 -11.46
N LEU A 440 -3.48 -3.04 -12.17
CA LEU A 440 -2.79 -1.80 -11.76
C LEU A 440 -2.71 -0.73 -12.88
N SER A 441 -3.24 -1.00 -14.08
CA SER A 441 -3.24 -0.10 -15.25
C SER A 441 -4.62 -0.03 -15.94
N ASP A 442 -4.75 0.80 -16.98
CA ASP A 442 -5.99 0.89 -17.80
C ASP A 442 -6.21 -0.41 -18.59
N GLU A 443 -6.85 -1.36 -17.91
CA GLU A 443 -7.16 -2.69 -18.40
C GLU A 443 -8.14 -2.63 -19.59
N ALA A 444 -9.02 -1.62 -19.62
CA ALA A 444 -10.02 -1.50 -20.66
C ALA A 444 -9.37 -1.28 -22.03
N ALA A 445 -8.38 -0.39 -22.10
CA ALA A 445 -7.62 -0.14 -23.32
C ALA A 445 -6.85 -1.38 -23.79
N GLN A 446 -6.16 -2.07 -22.87
CA GLN A 446 -5.39 -3.27 -23.21
C GLN A 446 -6.28 -4.44 -23.65
N LYS A 447 -7.37 -4.70 -22.93
CA LYS A 447 -8.33 -5.75 -23.27
C LYS A 447 -9.02 -5.48 -24.60
N ASN A 448 -9.41 -4.22 -24.86
CA ASN A 448 -9.98 -3.84 -26.15
C ASN A 448 -8.99 -4.03 -27.30
N LEU A 449 -7.71 -3.70 -27.09
CA LEU A 449 -6.67 -3.98 -28.08
C LEU A 449 -6.53 -5.49 -28.34
N LEU A 450 -6.49 -6.30 -27.27
CA LEU A 450 -6.39 -7.76 -27.39
C LEU A 450 -7.60 -8.37 -28.12
N ILE A 451 -8.81 -7.90 -27.82
CA ILE A 451 -10.04 -8.31 -28.53
C ILE A 451 -9.93 -7.93 -30.01
N GLN A 452 -9.52 -6.69 -30.34
CA GLN A 452 -9.34 -6.27 -31.73
C GLN A 452 -8.26 -7.06 -32.47
N LEU A 453 -7.19 -7.49 -31.79
CA LEU A 453 -6.16 -8.34 -32.38
C LEU A 453 -6.69 -9.75 -32.65
N ALA A 454 -7.51 -10.29 -31.75
CA ALA A 454 -8.15 -11.59 -31.91
C ALA A 454 -9.22 -11.56 -33.01
N ASP A 455 -10.05 -10.52 -33.06
CA ASP A 455 -11.08 -10.31 -34.09
C ASP A 455 -10.49 -10.14 -35.50
N ARG A 456 -9.25 -9.64 -35.58
CA ARG A 456 -8.47 -9.53 -36.84
C ARG A 456 -7.66 -10.79 -37.16
N ASP A 457 -7.84 -11.88 -36.39
CA ASP A 457 -7.08 -13.13 -36.50
C ASP A 457 -5.55 -12.96 -36.45
N ILE A 458 -5.06 -11.91 -35.79
CA ILE A 458 -3.61 -11.69 -35.59
C ILE A 458 -3.10 -12.54 -34.43
N ILE A 459 -3.93 -12.76 -33.41
CA ILE A 459 -3.62 -13.63 -32.28
C ILE A 459 -4.68 -14.73 -32.16
N SER A 460 -4.28 -15.90 -31.68
CA SER A 460 -5.21 -16.99 -31.44
C SER A 460 -6.13 -16.71 -30.24
N GLN A 461 -7.32 -17.31 -30.23
CA GLN A 461 -8.23 -17.27 -29.07
C GLN A 461 -7.61 -17.92 -27.81
N GLU A 462 -6.69 -18.87 -27.99
CA GLU A 462 -5.94 -19.47 -26.89
C GLU A 462 -4.99 -18.46 -26.25
N THR A 463 -4.20 -17.75 -27.08
CA THR A 463 -3.34 -16.67 -26.63
C THR A 463 -4.15 -15.54 -26.00
N LEU A 464 -5.36 -15.25 -26.50
CA LEU A 464 -6.27 -14.29 -25.88
C LEU A 464 -6.56 -14.71 -24.43
N LEU A 465 -7.10 -15.91 -24.22
CA LEU A 465 -7.43 -16.43 -22.89
C LEU A 465 -6.22 -16.43 -21.94
N GLU A 466 -5.04 -16.84 -22.42
CA GLU A 466 -3.80 -16.80 -21.63
C GLU A 466 -3.43 -15.37 -21.21
N ARG A 467 -3.61 -14.38 -22.10
CA ARG A 467 -3.37 -12.96 -21.77
C ARG A 467 -4.37 -12.43 -20.75
N PHE A 468 -5.58 -12.97 -20.72
CA PHE A 468 -6.56 -12.76 -19.66
C PHE A 468 -6.28 -13.58 -18.38
N ARG A 469 -5.20 -14.37 -18.36
CA ARG A 469 -4.80 -15.31 -17.29
C ARG A 469 -5.79 -16.45 -17.05
N GLU A 470 -6.69 -16.69 -18.00
CA GLU A 470 -7.56 -17.86 -17.99
C GLU A 470 -6.83 -19.08 -18.56
N ILE A 471 -7.22 -20.27 -18.11
CA ILE A 471 -6.59 -21.52 -18.54
C ILE A 471 -7.37 -22.06 -19.75
N PRO A 472 -6.79 -22.06 -20.98
CA PRO A 472 -7.52 -22.40 -22.21
C PRO A 472 -8.11 -23.83 -22.18
N GLY A 473 -7.36 -24.78 -21.62
CA GLY A 473 -7.79 -26.18 -21.50
C GLY A 473 -9.06 -26.34 -20.65
N ILE A 474 -9.17 -25.59 -19.55
CA ILE A 474 -10.32 -25.63 -18.66
C ILE A 474 -11.49 -24.85 -19.28
N GLU A 475 -11.22 -23.68 -19.87
CA GLU A 475 -12.26 -22.85 -20.47
C GLU A 475 -12.92 -23.52 -21.67
N ARG A 476 -12.14 -24.20 -22.52
CA ARG A 476 -12.68 -25.02 -23.61
C ARG A 476 -13.67 -26.07 -23.11
N VAL A 477 -13.39 -26.68 -21.96
CA VAL A 477 -14.29 -27.66 -21.35
C VAL A 477 -15.53 -26.98 -20.76
N ARG A 478 -15.40 -25.80 -20.14
CA ARG A 478 -16.53 -25.00 -19.65
C ARG A 478 -17.45 -24.58 -20.78
N VAL A 479 -16.91 -24.01 -21.86
CA VAL A 479 -17.67 -23.63 -23.07
C VAL A 479 -18.39 -24.83 -23.68
N ARG A 480 -17.73 -25.98 -23.78
CA ARG A 480 -18.37 -27.20 -24.30
C ARG A 480 -19.51 -27.68 -23.41
N ARG A 481 -19.37 -27.61 -22.09
CA ARG A 481 -20.45 -27.96 -21.16
C ARG A 481 -21.61 -26.98 -21.29
N GLU A 482 -21.31 -25.69 -21.30
CA GLU A 482 -22.33 -24.63 -21.48
C GLU A 482 -23.09 -24.81 -22.80
N GLY A 483 -22.40 -25.17 -23.89
CA GLY A 483 -23.02 -25.48 -25.17
C GLY A 483 -23.96 -26.69 -25.10
N ARG A 484 -23.59 -27.75 -24.35
CA ARG A 484 -24.48 -28.90 -24.12
C ARG A 484 -25.68 -28.54 -23.27
N ASP A 485 -25.48 -27.78 -22.20
CA ASP A 485 -26.55 -27.35 -21.29
C ASP A 485 -27.57 -26.49 -22.06
N ARG A 486 -27.10 -25.58 -22.92
CA ARG A 486 -27.96 -24.77 -23.82
C ARG A 486 -28.65 -25.59 -24.91
N ASN A 487 -28.03 -26.67 -25.41
CA ASN A 487 -28.68 -27.55 -26.39
C ASN A 487 -29.77 -28.41 -25.74
N ASN A 488 -29.63 -28.75 -24.46
CA ASN A 488 -30.61 -29.54 -23.72
C ASN A 488 -31.78 -28.69 -23.21
N ASP A 489 -31.55 -27.40 -22.91
CA ASP A 489 -32.58 -26.46 -22.49
C ASP A 489 -33.17 -25.73 -23.71
N SER A 490 -34.36 -26.16 -24.15
CA SER A 490 -35.03 -25.58 -25.32
C SER A 490 -35.41 -24.11 -25.15
N LEU A 491 -35.49 -23.59 -23.92
CA LEU A 491 -35.76 -22.17 -23.65
C LEU A 491 -34.47 -21.32 -23.61
N ALA A 492 -33.29 -21.94 -23.53
CA ALA A 492 -32.06 -21.19 -23.41
C ALA A 492 -31.65 -20.59 -24.77
N PRO A 493 -31.49 -19.26 -24.88
CA PRO A 493 -31.07 -18.64 -26.12
C PRO A 493 -29.65 -19.09 -26.50
N ARG A 494 -29.46 -19.36 -27.79
CA ARG A 494 -28.15 -19.71 -28.35
C ARG A 494 -27.22 -18.50 -28.30
N LYS A 495 -25.92 -18.75 -28.16
CA LYS A 495 -24.89 -17.69 -28.11
C LYS A 495 -24.91 -16.89 -29.42
N ALA A 496 -25.24 -15.61 -29.35
CA ALA A 496 -25.03 -14.66 -30.44
C ALA A 496 -23.72 -13.91 -30.19
N GLY A 497 -22.93 -13.71 -31.24
CA GLY A 497 -21.71 -12.92 -31.22
C GLY A 497 -21.61 -12.03 -32.45
N PRO A 498 -20.67 -11.08 -32.48
CA PRO A 498 -20.48 -10.17 -33.62
C PRO A 498 -20.34 -10.89 -34.98
N TYR A 499 -19.83 -12.12 -34.95
CA TYR A 499 -19.58 -12.96 -36.12
C TYR A 499 -20.47 -14.22 -36.21
N HIS A 500 -21.39 -14.43 -35.27
CA HIS A 500 -22.28 -15.60 -35.26
C HIS A 500 -23.68 -15.19 -34.84
N ASN A 501 -24.62 -15.21 -35.80
CA ASN A 501 -26.03 -15.01 -35.53
C ASN A 501 -26.75 -16.37 -35.47
N PRO A 502 -27.14 -16.85 -34.27
CA PRO A 502 -27.87 -18.11 -34.13
C PRO A 502 -29.31 -18.04 -34.65
N GLN A 503 -29.86 -16.85 -34.84
CA GLN A 503 -31.22 -16.60 -35.36
C GLN A 503 -31.24 -16.36 -36.88
N HIS A 504 -30.17 -16.71 -37.60
CA HIS A 504 -30.09 -16.49 -39.05
C HIS A 504 -31.31 -17.02 -39.81
N LYS A 505 -31.89 -18.15 -39.38
CA LYS A 505 -33.12 -18.70 -39.98
C LYS A 505 -34.35 -17.84 -39.69
N GLU A 506 -34.49 -17.35 -38.46
CA GLU A 506 -35.60 -16.48 -38.05
C GLU A 506 -35.49 -15.10 -38.72
N ASP A 507 -34.29 -14.57 -38.89
CA ASP A 507 -34.04 -13.32 -39.62
C ASP A 507 -34.29 -13.49 -41.12
N MET A 508 -33.87 -14.60 -41.73
CA MET A 508 -34.22 -14.93 -43.11
C MET A 508 -35.72 -15.10 -43.30
N ALA A 509 -36.40 -15.76 -42.35
CA ALA A 509 -37.84 -15.91 -42.38
C ALA A 509 -38.55 -14.56 -42.22
N LYS A 510 -38.08 -13.70 -41.31
CA LYS A 510 -38.56 -12.32 -41.19
C LYS A 510 -38.40 -11.55 -42.49
N ILE A 511 -37.25 -11.64 -43.16
CA ILE A 511 -37.01 -11.02 -44.46
C ILE A 511 -37.91 -11.62 -45.54
N GLY A 512 -38.13 -12.94 -45.52
CA GLY A 512 -39.00 -13.65 -46.46
C GLY A 512 -40.48 -13.28 -46.30
N VAL A 513 -40.97 -13.18 -45.07
CA VAL A 513 -42.31 -12.69 -44.72
C VAL A 513 -42.46 -11.22 -45.12
N THR A 514 -41.47 -10.38 -44.85
CA THR A 514 -41.51 -8.95 -45.23
C THR A 514 -41.47 -8.76 -46.76
N LYS A 515 -41.01 -9.76 -47.52
CA LYS A 515 -40.93 -9.75 -48.98
C LYS A 515 -42.03 -10.60 -49.65
N ASP A 516 -43.00 -11.11 -48.89
CA ASP A 516 -44.08 -12.01 -49.36
C ASP A 516 -43.57 -13.25 -50.13
N VAL A 517 -42.37 -13.74 -49.80
CA VAL A 517 -41.79 -14.94 -50.43
C VAL A 517 -42.19 -16.21 -49.66
N ILE A 518 -42.58 -16.08 -48.40
CA ILE A 518 -42.94 -17.17 -47.49
C ILE A 518 -44.38 -16.95 -47.02
N ASP A 519 -45.21 -17.99 -47.11
CA ASP A 519 -46.57 -17.95 -46.57
C ASP A 519 -46.53 -17.84 -45.04
N THR A 520 -47.07 -16.74 -44.52
CA THR A 520 -47.10 -16.42 -43.10
C THR A 520 -47.86 -17.43 -42.26
N GLN A 521 -48.90 -18.05 -42.84
CA GLN A 521 -49.77 -18.94 -42.09
C GLN A 521 -49.09 -20.28 -41.83
N GLU A 522 -48.49 -20.89 -42.85
CA GLU A 522 -47.75 -22.15 -42.74
C GLU A 522 -46.51 -22.02 -41.83
N TYR A 523 -45.82 -20.88 -41.88
CA TYR A 523 -44.64 -20.63 -41.04
C TYR A 523 -44.98 -20.43 -39.55
N LEU A 524 -46.07 -19.72 -39.23
CA LEU A 524 -46.51 -19.50 -37.86
C LEU A 524 -47.12 -20.76 -37.24
N GLU A 525 -47.82 -21.58 -38.03
CA GLU A 525 -48.29 -22.91 -37.64
C GLU A 525 -47.12 -23.86 -37.32
N GLN A 526 -46.05 -23.84 -38.12
CA GLN A 526 -44.84 -24.64 -37.87
C GLN A 526 -44.12 -24.24 -36.56
N LEU A 527 -44.28 -23.00 -36.12
CA LEU A 527 -43.75 -22.48 -34.85
C LEU A 527 -44.71 -22.63 -33.67
N GLY A 528 -45.94 -23.12 -33.89
CA GLY A 528 -46.96 -23.28 -32.86
C GLY A 528 -47.49 -21.95 -32.31
N LEU A 529 -47.39 -20.86 -33.08
CA LEU A 529 -47.86 -19.52 -32.70
C LEU A 529 -49.20 -19.24 -33.37
N PRO A 530 -50.17 -18.61 -32.67
CA PRO A 530 -51.47 -18.31 -33.27
C PRO A 530 -51.32 -17.28 -34.40
N TYR A 531 -51.80 -17.63 -35.58
CA TYR A 531 -51.95 -16.71 -36.71
C TYR A 531 -53.19 -15.83 -36.50
N GLN A 532 -53.06 -14.52 -36.74
CA GLN A 532 -54.16 -13.58 -36.74
C GLN A 532 -54.07 -12.79 -38.05
N GLU A 533 -55.08 -12.91 -38.92
CA GLU A 533 -55.12 -12.20 -40.20
C GLU A 533 -55.05 -10.69 -39.94
N ALA A 534 -54.13 -10.00 -40.62
CA ALA A 534 -54.10 -8.55 -40.61
C ALA A 534 -55.31 -8.05 -41.43
N GLU A 535 -56.26 -7.39 -40.76
CA GLU A 535 -57.35 -6.69 -41.45
C GLU A 535 -56.74 -5.71 -42.47
N LEU A 536 -57.07 -5.92 -43.74
CA LEU A 536 -56.70 -5.02 -44.83
C LEU A 536 -57.33 -3.64 -44.56
N PRO A 537 -56.60 -2.53 -44.72
CA PRO A 537 -57.22 -1.22 -44.64
C PRO A 537 -58.07 -1.02 -45.91
N ASP A 538 -59.39 -1.03 -45.73
CA ASP A 538 -60.35 -0.67 -46.79
C ASP A 538 -60.16 0.79 -47.22
N ASP A 539 -59.99 0.99 -48.52
CA ASP A 539 -59.99 2.28 -49.21
C ASP A 539 -61.41 2.88 -49.23
N ALA A 540 -61.70 3.90 -48.39
CA ALA A 540 -62.75 4.90 -48.64
C ALA A 540 -62.60 6.14 -47.72
N PRO A 541 -63.20 7.32 -48.04
CA PRO A 541 -62.50 8.60 -48.10
C PRO A 541 -62.61 9.48 -46.85
N VAL A 542 -61.72 10.48 -46.82
CA VAL A 542 -61.63 11.60 -45.89
C VAL A 542 -62.99 12.25 -45.62
N ASN A 543 -63.43 12.23 -44.37
CA ASN A 543 -64.17 13.31 -43.73
C ASN A 543 -64.01 13.22 -42.21
N ALA A 544 -63.39 14.25 -41.63
CA ALA A 544 -63.34 14.43 -40.18
C ALA A 544 -64.73 14.79 -39.65
N PRO A 545 -65.17 14.17 -38.55
CA PRO A 545 -65.69 15.00 -37.46
C PRO A 545 -65.21 14.58 -36.06
N GLN A 546 -65.28 15.58 -35.19
CA GLN A 546 -64.87 15.64 -33.79
C GLN A 546 -65.69 14.72 -32.88
N GLU A 547 -65.05 14.10 -31.89
CA GLU A 547 -65.70 13.76 -30.61
C GLU A 547 -64.76 14.02 -29.41
N LYS A 548 -65.28 14.80 -28.45
CA LYS A 548 -64.96 14.72 -27.02
C LYS A 548 -66.20 14.09 -26.34
N PRO A 549 -66.15 13.69 -25.06
CA PRO A 549 -65.21 12.78 -24.40
C PRO A 549 -65.98 11.73 -23.55
N SER A 550 -65.43 10.53 -23.30
CA SER A 550 -65.88 9.75 -22.13
C SER A 550 -64.78 8.86 -21.52
N SER A 551 -64.44 9.24 -20.29
CA SER A 551 -63.97 8.44 -19.15
C SER A 551 -63.04 7.23 -19.39
N GLY A 552 -61.73 7.47 -19.34
CA GLY A 552 -60.75 6.47 -18.91
C GLY A 552 -60.36 6.69 -17.44
N PRO A 553 -60.28 5.65 -16.59
CA PRO A 553 -59.72 5.79 -15.26
C PRO A 553 -58.18 5.66 -15.30
N VAL A 554 -57.52 6.66 -14.73
CA VAL A 554 -56.21 6.68 -14.05
C VAL A 554 -54.97 6.28 -14.89
N ASN A 555 -54.23 7.30 -15.33
CA ASN A 555 -52.84 7.18 -15.77
C ASN A 555 -51.94 6.79 -14.59
N ASP A 556 -51.32 5.61 -14.66
CA ASP A 556 -50.03 5.38 -14.01
C ASP A 556 -48.95 6.13 -14.81
N GLU A 557 -48.22 7.02 -14.15
CA GLU A 557 -47.16 7.87 -14.71
C GLU A 557 -45.90 7.06 -15.08
N GLY A 558 -46.04 6.14 -16.04
CA GLY A 558 -44.95 5.37 -16.63
C GLY A 558 -44.62 5.84 -18.05
N ARG A 559 -43.33 5.99 -18.35
CA ARG A 559 -42.83 6.30 -19.71
C ARG A 559 -43.17 5.16 -20.68
N PRO A 560 -43.77 5.42 -21.84
CA PRO A 560 -44.00 4.39 -22.85
C PRO A 560 -42.65 3.84 -23.35
N PRO A 561 -42.56 2.51 -23.60
CA PRO A 561 -41.32 1.89 -24.00
C PRO A 561 -40.85 2.44 -25.36
N PHE A 562 -39.54 2.71 -25.47
CA PHE A 562 -38.81 3.09 -26.69
C PHE A 562 -38.86 4.54 -27.20
N SER A 563 -39.37 5.54 -26.48
CA SER A 563 -39.09 6.95 -26.83
C SER A 563 -37.65 7.34 -26.45
N ARG A 564 -36.98 8.21 -27.21
CA ARG A 564 -35.68 8.83 -26.81
C ARG A 564 -35.96 10.19 -26.17
N ASP A 565 -35.28 10.50 -25.06
CA ASP A 565 -35.48 11.78 -24.34
C ASP A 565 -35.06 12.96 -25.24
N ILE A 566 -36.00 13.86 -25.57
CA ILE A 566 -35.78 15.02 -26.45
C ILE A 566 -34.95 16.11 -25.73
N THR A 567 -34.92 16.10 -24.40
CA THR A 567 -34.13 17.04 -23.59
C THR A 567 -33.13 16.29 -22.71
N GLN A 568 -31.91 16.82 -22.59
CA GLN A 568 -30.91 16.27 -21.67
C GLN A 568 -31.46 16.33 -20.24
N ARG A 569 -31.46 15.18 -19.55
CA ARG A 569 -31.88 15.09 -18.15
C ARG A 569 -31.08 16.07 -17.29
N LYS A 570 -31.77 16.80 -16.41
CA LYS A 570 -31.12 17.68 -15.42
C LYS A 570 -30.21 16.84 -14.54
N GLN A 571 -28.90 17.10 -14.59
CA GLN A 571 -27.93 16.41 -13.74
C GLN A 571 -28.15 16.82 -12.27
N LYS A 572 -28.09 15.83 -11.36
CA LYS A 572 -28.20 16.05 -9.92
C LYS A 572 -27.02 16.92 -9.46
N ARG A 573 -27.32 18.13 -8.98
CA ARG A 573 -26.33 19.08 -8.44
C ARG A 573 -25.77 18.53 -7.13
N VAL A 574 -24.53 18.02 -7.16
CA VAL A 574 -23.78 17.66 -5.96
C VAL A 574 -23.16 18.95 -5.42
N LEU A 575 -23.67 19.44 -4.29
CA LEU A 575 -23.06 20.54 -3.55
C LEU A 575 -21.88 19.98 -2.75
N PRO A 576 -20.62 20.36 -3.03
CA PRO A 576 -19.49 19.99 -2.17
C PRO A 576 -19.64 20.67 -0.80
N ARG A 577 -19.21 20.00 0.28
CA ARG A 577 -19.14 20.59 1.62
C ARG A 577 -18.19 21.80 1.58
N SER A 578 -18.72 22.97 1.95
CA SER A 578 -17.98 24.24 2.04
C SER A 578 -16.83 24.11 3.03
N GLY A 579 -15.59 24.14 2.54
CA GLY A 579 -14.39 24.15 3.39
C GLY A 579 -13.06 23.98 2.66
N GLU A 580 -13.03 23.44 1.44
CA GLU A 580 -11.77 23.21 0.72
C GLU A 580 -11.54 24.25 -0.38
N ALA A 581 -10.48 25.06 -0.24
CA ALA A 581 -10.01 26.00 -1.27
C ALA A 581 -9.85 25.31 -2.64
N THR A 582 -9.44 24.04 -2.64
CA THR A 582 -9.32 23.18 -3.83
C THR A 582 -10.65 23.03 -4.58
N SER A 583 -11.77 22.86 -3.87
CA SER A 583 -13.09 22.72 -4.50
C SER A 583 -13.55 24.01 -5.20
N VAL A 584 -13.23 25.17 -4.61
CA VAL A 584 -13.52 26.49 -5.20
C VAL A 584 -12.63 26.76 -6.40
N THR A 585 -11.34 26.37 -6.36
CA THR A 585 -10.46 26.49 -7.52
C THR A 585 -10.94 25.65 -8.71
N LEU A 586 -11.32 24.40 -8.47
CA LEU A 586 -11.84 23.51 -9.52
C LEU A 586 -13.16 24.02 -10.08
N TRP A 587 -14.03 24.58 -9.23
CA TRP A 587 -15.24 25.24 -9.68
C TRP A 587 -14.94 26.49 -10.53
N ALA A 588 -14.01 27.34 -10.10
CA ALA A 588 -13.64 28.57 -10.82
C ALA A 588 -13.04 28.27 -12.20
N ILE A 589 -12.23 27.20 -12.33
CA ILE A 589 -11.73 26.73 -13.63
C ILE A 589 -12.88 26.32 -14.56
N LYS A 590 -13.83 25.51 -14.06
CA LYS A 590 -15.02 25.12 -14.83
C LYS A 590 -15.92 26.31 -15.17
N ALA A 591 -16.01 27.30 -14.28
CA ALA A 591 -16.78 28.51 -14.50
C ALA A 591 -16.15 29.37 -15.62
N GLN A 592 -14.83 29.56 -15.61
CA GLN A 592 -14.10 30.27 -16.66
C GLN A 592 -14.31 29.63 -18.05
N GLU A 593 -14.32 28.30 -18.14
CA GLU A 593 -14.60 27.59 -19.39
C GLU A 593 -16.02 27.86 -19.90
N LYS A 594 -17.02 27.76 -19.02
CA LYS A 594 -18.42 28.09 -19.36
C LYS A 594 -18.59 29.56 -19.76
N ILE A 595 -17.93 30.49 -19.06
CA ILE A 595 -17.93 31.92 -19.42
C ILE A 595 -17.28 32.11 -20.80
N SER A 596 -16.18 31.40 -21.09
CA SER A 596 -15.52 31.47 -22.39
C SER A 596 -16.43 31.01 -23.53
N ASN A 597 -17.20 29.93 -23.35
CA ASN A 597 -18.14 29.43 -24.35
C ASN A 597 -19.26 30.44 -24.66
N VAL A 598 -19.68 31.23 -23.68
CA VAL A 598 -20.71 32.26 -23.85
C VAL A 598 -20.12 33.54 -24.46
N MET A 599 -18.97 34.01 -23.97
CA MET A 599 -18.43 35.33 -24.35
C MET A 599 -17.68 35.35 -25.68
N THR A 600 -17.01 34.26 -26.05
CA THR A 600 -16.22 34.19 -27.29
C THR A 600 -17.05 34.47 -28.54
N PRO A 601 -18.24 33.87 -28.77
CA PRO A 601 -19.05 34.20 -29.95
C PRO A 601 -19.60 35.64 -29.92
N ILE A 602 -19.94 36.17 -28.74
CA ILE A 602 -20.44 37.54 -28.58
C ILE A 602 -19.38 38.55 -29.01
N ILE A 603 -18.14 38.37 -28.55
CA ILE A 603 -17.04 39.27 -28.90
C ILE A 603 -16.61 39.12 -30.36
N CYS A 604 -16.62 37.90 -30.91
CA CYS A 604 -16.37 37.70 -32.33
C CYS A 604 -17.42 38.42 -33.20
N SER A 605 -18.69 38.42 -32.77
CA SER A 605 -19.76 39.17 -33.44
C SER A 605 -19.59 40.69 -33.30
N HIS A 606 -19.13 41.18 -32.14
CA HIS A 606 -18.88 42.61 -31.89
C HIS A 606 -17.75 43.18 -32.77
N PHE A 607 -16.69 42.40 -32.99
CA PHE A 607 -15.55 42.78 -33.85
C PHE A 607 -15.70 42.31 -35.30
N SER A 608 -16.85 41.74 -35.70
CA SER A 608 -17.12 41.22 -37.05
C SER A 608 -16.09 40.20 -37.55
N LYS A 609 -15.68 39.27 -36.69
CA LYS A 609 -14.67 38.22 -36.96
C LYS A 609 -15.27 36.83 -36.93
N LYS A 610 -14.77 35.93 -37.80
CA LYS A 610 -15.32 34.58 -37.97
C LYS A 610 -15.09 33.68 -36.76
N ASP A 611 -13.88 33.70 -36.19
CA ASP A 611 -13.46 32.83 -35.09
C ASP A 611 -12.52 33.55 -34.13
N ALA A 612 -12.38 33.02 -32.92
CA ALA A 612 -11.47 33.53 -31.90
C ALA A 612 -10.00 33.62 -32.37
N ARG A 613 -9.62 32.83 -33.38
CA ARG A 613 -8.28 32.86 -33.99
C ARG A 613 -8.01 34.10 -34.83
N ALA A 614 -9.05 34.79 -35.28
CA ALA A 614 -8.93 36.02 -36.06
C ALA A 614 -8.80 37.29 -35.19
N LEU A 615 -8.92 37.16 -33.87
CA LEU A 615 -8.78 38.28 -32.92
C LEU A 615 -7.32 38.76 -32.86
N SER A 616 -7.13 40.07 -32.80
CA SER A 616 -5.79 40.64 -32.58
C SER A 616 -5.36 40.44 -31.12
N LYS A 617 -4.06 40.55 -30.82
CA LYS A 617 -3.56 40.37 -29.44
C LYS A 617 -4.24 41.29 -28.43
N ALA A 618 -4.44 42.56 -28.79
CA ALA A 618 -5.14 43.53 -27.94
C ALA A 618 -6.62 43.16 -27.72
N GLU A 619 -7.30 42.61 -28.72
CA GLU A 619 -8.70 42.15 -28.60
C GLU A 619 -8.81 40.87 -27.77
N VAL A 620 -7.82 39.98 -27.86
CA VAL A 620 -7.72 38.79 -27.00
C VAL A 620 -7.52 39.21 -25.55
N ASP A 621 -6.66 40.20 -25.29
CA ASP A 621 -6.43 40.72 -23.94
C ASP A 621 -7.70 41.38 -23.37
N GLN A 622 -8.47 42.10 -24.21
CA GLN A 622 -9.79 42.64 -23.82
C GLN A 622 -10.81 41.53 -23.51
N LEU A 623 -10.86 40.48 -24.33
CA LEU A 623 -11.72 39.32 -24.12
C LEU A 623 -11.38 38.60 -22.80
N GLU A 624 -10.11 38.38 -22.51
CA GLU A 624 -9.68 37.73 -21.26
C GLU A 624 -9.94 38.62 -20.04
N TYR A 625 -9.72 39.93 -20.14
CA TYR A 625 -10.06 40.87 -19.08
C TYR A 625 -11.57 40.88 -18.78
N LEU A 626 -12.43 40.83 -19.81
CA LEU A 626 -13.88 40.78 -19.63
C LEU A 626 -14.30 39.46 -18.96
N LYS A 627 -13.72 38.32 -19.35
CA LYS A 627 -13.96 37.03 -18.67
C LYS A 627 -13.56 37.10 -17.19
N LEU A 628 -12.46 37.76 -16.88
CA LEU A 628 -11.99 37.95 -15.51
C LEU A 628 -12.98 38.78 -14.70
N CYS A 629 -13.46 39.91 -15.24
CA CYS A 629 -14.48 40.74 -14.61
C CYS A 629 -15.73 39.94 -14.24
N ILE A 630 -16.25 39.15 -15.20
CA ILE A 630 -17.43 38.29 -14.96
C ILE A 630 -17.16 37.29 -13.84
N LEU A 631 -16.00 36.62 -13.85
CA LEU A 631 -15.65 35.65 -12.80
C LEU A 631 -15.60 36.31 -11.41
N THR A 632 -14.96 37.47 -11.30
CA THR A 632 -14.87 38.20 -10.02
C THR A 632 -16.21 38.74 -9.51
N GLY A 633 -17.17 38.97 -10.41
CA GLY A 633 -18.53 39.38 -10.06
C GLY A 633 -19.45 38.24 -9.62
N MET A 634 -19.02 36.97 -9.73
CA MET A 634 -19.81 35.79 -9.36
C MET A 634 -19.54 35.37 -7.92
N LYS A 635 -20.54 34.75 -7.26
CA LYS A 635 -20.32 33.98 -6.03
C LYS A 635 -19.97 32.51 -6.37
N PRO A 636 -19.17 31.83 -5.52
CA PRO A 636 -18.83 30.43 -5.72
C PRO A 636 -20.06 29.53 -5.86
N PHE A 637 -19.90 28.45 -6.64
CA PHE A 637 -20.89 27.38 -6.83
C PHE A 637 -22.21 27.77 -7.54
N ILE A 638 -22.31 28.97 -8.11
CA ILE A 638 -23.45 29.37 -8.94
C ILE A 638 -23.28 28.83 -10.37
N ASP A 639 -24.36 28.33 -10.98
CA ASP A 639 -24.32 27.90 -12.37
C ASP A 639 -24.24 29.08 -13.34
N VAL A 640 -23.25 29.04 -14.23
CA VAL A 640 -23.06 30.03 -15.30
C VAL A 640 -24.18 29.88 -16.33
N THR A 641 -25.15 30.79 -16.29
CA THR A 641 -26.23 30.88 -17.29
C THR A 641 -26.08 32.13 -18.15
N PRO A 642 -26.53 32.12 -19.42
CA PRO A 642 -26.43 33.30 -20.30
C PRO A 642 -27.10 34.56 -19.72
N LYS A 643 -28.20 34.38 -18.97
CA LYS A 643 -28.92 35.47 -18.28
C LYS A 643 -28.08 36.11 -17.17
N LEU A 644 -27.33 35.30 -16.41
CA LEU A 644 -26.45 35.78 -15.35
C LEU A 644 -25.25 36.54 -15.92
N VAL A 645 -24.65 36.02 -17.00
CA VAL A 645 -23.55 36.69 -17.70
C VAL A 645 -23.99 38.05 -18.23
N LYS A 646 -25.17 38.15 -18.86
CA LYS A 646 -25.74 39.43 -19.32
C LYS A 646 -25.90 40.43 -18.17
N LYS A 647 -26.45 40.01 -17.04
CA LYS A 647 -26.61 40.85 -15.84
C LYS A 647 -25.26 41.36 -15.31
N LEU A 648 -24.23 40.53 -15.28
CA LEU A 648 -22.90 40.91 -14.77
C LEU A 648 -22.14 41.84 -15.71
N VAL A 649 -22.34 41.71 -17.02
CA VAL A 649 -21.81 42.63 -18.03
C VAL A 649 -22.48 44.00 -17.90
N GLU A 650 -23.81 44.05 -17.73
CA GLU A 650 -24.56 45.29 -17.50
C GLU A 650 -24.16 46.00 -16.19
N GLN A 651 -23.77 45.23 -15.16
CA GLN A 651 -23.30 45.76 -13.87
C GLN A 651 -21.86 46.32 -13.90
N ASN A 652 -21.13 46.15 -15.01
CA ASN A 652 -19.76 46.65 -15.21
C ASN A 652 -18.82 46.39 -14.02
N THR A 653 -18.86 45.16 -13.51
CA THR A 653 -18.05 44.73 -12.36
C THR A 653 -16.56 44.72 -12.72
N LYS A 654 -15.71 45.20 -11.80
CA LYS A 654 -14.24 45.23 -11.96
C LYS A 654 -13.57 44.41 -10.86
N PRO A 655 -12.41 43.77 -11.13
CA PRO A 655 -11.65 43.07 -10.12
C PRO A 655 -11.21 44.05 -9.02
N SER A 656 -11.25 43.61 -7.76
CA SER A 656 -10.86 44.44 -6.61
C SER A 656 -9.36 44.73 -6.64
N LYS A 657 -8.92 45.84 -6.00
CA LYS A 657 -7.49 46.18 -5.89
C LYS A 657 -6.69 45.07 -5.18
N MET A 658 -7.30 44.41 -4.20
CA MET A 658 -6.75 43.26 -3.49
C MET A 658 -6.59 42.03 -4.40
N PHE A 659 -7.53 41.80 -5.32
CA PHE A 659 -7.41 40.72 -6.30
C PHE A 659 -6.20 40.93 -7.21
N ASN A 660 -6.02 42.14 -7.73
CA ASN A 660 -4.91 42.45 -8.63
C ASN A 660 -3.54 42.36 -7.93
N SER A 661 -3.41 42.83 -6.68
CA SER A 661 -2.15 42.74 -5.96
C SER A 661 -1.72 41.29 -5.68
N ILE A 662 -2.66 40.41 -5.34
CA ILE A 662 -2.36 38.99 -5.12
C ILE A 662 -2.00 38.29 -6.44
N VAL A 663 -2.67 38.64 -7.55
CA VAL A 663 -2.31 38.15 -8.88
C VAL A 663 -0.89 38.56 -9.25
N GLU A 664 -0.52 39.83 -9.06
CA GLU A 664 0.83 40.33 -9.36
C GLU A 664 1.90 39.59 -8.55
N ASN A 665 1.66 39.35 -7.25
CA ASN A 665 2.54 38.57 -6.39
C ASN A 665 2.69 37.11 -6.85
N LYS A 666 1.61 36.48 -7.32
CA LYS A 666 1.67 35.10 -7.83
C LYS A 666 2.35 35.02 -9.20
N VAL A 667 2.16 36.02 -10.06
CA VAL A 667 2.84 36.10 -11.36
C VAL A 667 4.34 36.35 -11.18
N SER A 668 4.74 37.18 -10.21
CA SER A 668 6.17 37.42 -9.91
C SER A 668 6.83 36.17 -9.33
N SER A 669 6.17 35.48 -8.40
CA SER A 669 6.61 34.18 -7.87
C SER A 669 6.71 33.10 -8.95
N PHE A 670 5.73 33.01 -9.85
CA PHE A 670 5.80 32.10 -10.98
C PHE A 670 6.98 32.41 -11.90
N SER A 671 7.21 33.69 -12.17
CA SER A 671 8.28 34.13 -13.07
C SER A 671 9.67 33.91 -12.48
N SER A 672 9.84 34.03 -11.15
CA SER A 672 11.12 33.75 -10.49
C SER A 672 11.45 32.26 -10.45
N ILE A 673 10.46 31.39 -10.25
CA ILE A 673 10.66 29.93 -10.20
C ILE A 673 10.91 29.36 -11.60
N ASN A 674 10.14 29.80 -12.61
CA ASN A 674 10.15 29.18 -13.94
C ASN A 674 10.96 29.96 -14.99
N ALA A 675 11.58 31.08 -14.61
CA ALA A 675 12.36 31.97 -15.49
C ALA A 675 11.61 32.40 -16.78
N ARG A 676 10.27 32.42 -16.77
CA ARG A 676 9.42 32.80 -17.90
C ARG A 676 8.10 33.40 -17.43
N LYS A 677 7.47 34.21 -18.29
CA LYS A 677 6.11 34.71 -18.04
C LYS A 677 5.07 33.60 -18.20
N PRO A 678 3.98 33.61 -17.41
CA PRO A 678 2.91 32.63 -17.53
C PRO A 678 2.18 32.78 -18.87
N ASN A 679 1.79 31.65 -19.46
CA ASN A 679 0.95 31.62 -20.66
C ASN A 679 -0.54 31.89 -20.31
N THR A 680 -1.41 32.03 -21.30
CA THR A 680 -2.84 32.36 -21.07
C THR A 680 -3.57 31.32 -20.22
N SER A 681 -3.26 30.03 -20.36
CA SER A 681 -3.84 28.97 -19.52
C SER A 681 -3.35 29.04 -18.07
N GLU A 682 -2.06 29.28 -17.86
CA GLU A 682 -1.44 29.42 -16.53
C GLU A 682 -1.97 30.67 -15.82
N LEU A 683 -2.16 31.77 -16.55
CA LEU A 683 -2.81 32.98 -16.03
C LEU A 683 -4.25 32.70 -15.57
N ARG A 684 -5.03 31.95 -16.35
CA ARG A 684 -6.39 31.53 -15.95
C ARG A 684 -6.37 30.69 -14.68
N HIS A 685 -5.41 29.77 -14.53
CA HIS A 685 -5.22 29.00 -13.31
C HIS A 685 -4.83 29.87 -12.10
N ILE A 686 -3.93 30.84 -12.29
CA ILE A 686 -3.57 31.81 -11.26
C ILE A 686 -4.81 32.61 -10.84
N HIS A 687 -5.61 33.10 -11.78
CA HIS A 687 -6.85 33.82 -11.47
C HIS A 687 -7.87 32.96 -10.71
N ALA A 688 -8.05 31.69 -11.09
CA ALA A 688 -8.94 30.76 -10.40
C ALA A 688 -8.45 30.46 -8.97
N SER A 689 -7.13 30.35 -8.78
CA SER A 689 -6.50 30.18 -7.46
C SER A 689 -6.69 31.41 -6.57
N VAL A 690 -6.43 32.61 -7.08
CA VAL A 690 -6.64 33.87 -6.32
C VAL A 690 -8.11 34.09 -6.01
N TYR A 691 -9.01 33.79 -6.96
CA TYR A 691 -10.44 33.87 -6.72
C TYR A 691 -10.88 32.96 -5.58
N ALA A 692 -10.35 31.73 -5.51
CA ALA A 692 -10.66 30.80 -4.44
C ALA A 692 -10.13 31.25 -3.08
N GLU A 693 -8.90 31.79 -3.03
CA GLU A 693 -8.34 32.35 -1.79
C GLU A 693 -9.22 33.48 -1.27
N ILE A 694 -9.56 34.46 -2.11
CA ILE A 694 -10.40 35.59 -1.69
C ILE A 694 -11.81 35.13 -1.30
N SER A 695 -12.38 34.15 -2.01
CA SER A 695 -13.72 33.64 -1.72
C SER A 695 -13.81 32.75 -0.48
N CYS A 696 -12.69 32.22 0.01
CA CYS A 696 -12.65 31.42 1.25
C CYS A 696 -12.36 32.26 2.50
N PHE A 697 -11.83 33.49 2.32
CA PHE A 697 -11.56 34.43 3.42
C PHE A 697 -12.76 35.29 3.83
N TRP A 698 -13.88 35.23 3.10
CA TRP A 698 -15.12 35.99 3.36
C TRP A 698 -16.31 35.12 3.71
#